data_AF-A0A812LF58-F1
#
_entry.id   AF-A0A812LF58-F1
#
_cell.length_a   1.000
_cell.length_b   1.000
_cell.length_c   1.000
_cell.angle_alpha   90.00
_cell.angle_beta   90.00
_cell.angle_gamma   90.00
#
_symmetry.space_group_name_H-M   'P 1'
#
loop_
_entity.id
_entity.type
_entity.pdbx_description
1 polymer ?
#
loop_
_entity_poly.entity_id
_entity_poly.type
_entity_poly.pdbx_seq_one_letter_code
_entity_poly.pdbx_strand_id
1 'polypeptide(L)'
;MADELFDAKSADGSFNLVNPSPCPLKAEGASSFNQLLQDHGISQELTDRLLADGWDAKSFRHVVCQESELAGVKKNWSWIPWKSRMTQQMYEDSLMQKPAKRARIETLQLSDLLLDEPPQIDINDSTMGISMIRRLLEVHDNALALAGTAHLARLKAYTSKFLSLVSQKFPPETNLRPPSVLEAQQADKHLWSCIFQLVIEKEWQVNDAIYEFTEIRGDMSSWLQPRASADVPPAQHLPSAQPMPGVPARLFLEITWNNHSRHQLSMAVRASGGNSLTLSPSLDPTLDVLCPDLLEQVLFLCGSGAVAYLAASPLAESADSPDDVGSSSWLLSAMHEQTAAAKVSRCTWLLSIVHTAGGQGHLELPPTSSYWSSERPQAWLHQGNCALILIPPLLYSDSAIPCQPQLLAASYRPLSALAVSSPAFAPPQCASAFASSFATIAAPLLPAEGRELSLQSVIKSIPRKGLFAGPHALHDGAGKRSIADWSSPASHDAFRGLRKALLQFCISARADKRLLARGSCPSNEPLFSSSEVSAARDLVFPSLGMQTPDNAWYVHPYQPMCLHAFEALAQHCGDQDIHLFPHLRMGVPTGYLNDIPPSNCFWPPKGQSGELIPLALNLENWKSADVAPEVTSRLLQEELDAGYCFKFEGTLEEAKSRWPVGLALGKLGVVRAPGRAERLVLDNSVAGTNSQCTVPERQCFPSIHDVSHSFPIRETSDRQMAICIDVKQAHKRCRIRDSEQGLLGFTWHNALYFFRCCPFGAVFSQHWWGRVGGCTLRLLHTLLFLAHVGLLFVDDFIFSQAASLMPLSGAVICLFLQILGVPVSWKKLQISCRVDWIGWRLCFSSGTVSLREEKRLRLLEQVRSLLRGGGRISTKELESFLGLAMWACALFPTMRAMMHPFYKDLWSPAATNFSIAPESWHSICNFLDSSLRFKASPPHTAIPAGAKLLSARHVPFTTLADLSKVAVTHKRLWLRVECLSSSRRKLSCASIRSLQAFERWLQHVAPLASMRPSQVADVEAFADASASGPSCSLGGFVSCPVLGQVWFTETFSVQEFEAAGIPFGNDLAKEIASCEALAQAGLILALSRLAPCSRVPLRLPSLCDNSGAEAGLNKMFSTKFPLGLVLEHIALLAAMHRISIDVSHVPGAKNCKADALSRPAEYPTPPDCLPCQRIRFGLSALWEPCPEVQIFPSSFTLPWLR
;
A
#
# COMPACT_ATOMS: atom_id res chain seq x y z
N MET A 1 28.94 -35.30 32.65
CA MET A 1 30.04 -36.21 32.30
C MET A 1 30.21 -36.08 30.79
N ALA A 2 31.36 -35.65 30.30
CA ALA A 2 32.66 -36.33 30.41
C ALA A 2 32.60 -37.68 29.66
N ASP A 3 33.52 -38.02 28.75
CA ASP A 3 34.72 -37.30 28.30
C ASP A 3 35.15 -37.88 26.93
N GLU A 4 36.38 -37.56 26.51
CA GLU A 4 37.25 -38.20 25.51
C GLU A 4 37.44 -37.39 24.22
N LEU A 5 38.42 -36.49 24.12
CA LEU A 5 39.87 -36.46 24.40
C LEU A 5 40.75 -36.78 23.17
N PHE A 6 41.52 -35.76 22.76
CA PHE A 6 42.94 -35.81 22.32
C PHE A 6 43.24 -36.58 20.99
N ASP A 7 44.32 -36.31 20.27
CA ASP A 7 45.62 -35.79 20.72
C ASP A 7 46.43 -35.01 19.64
N ALA A 8 47.35 -34.15 20.12
CA ALA A 8 48.66 -33.79 19.56
C ALA A 8 48.81 -33.11 18.16
N LYS A 9 49.74 -32.16 17.94
CA LYS A 9 50.80 -31.54 18.80
C LYS A 9 51.41 -30.26 18.17
N SER A 10 51.81 -29.30 19.03
CA SER A 10 52.93 -28.31 18.92
C SER A 10 53.09 -27.45 17.65
N ALA A 11 53.45 -26.16 17.67
CA ALA A 11 53.95 -25.20 18.68
C ALA A 11 53.98 -23.80 18.01
N ASP A 12 54.12 -22.63 18.66
CA ASP A 12 54.11 -22.17 20.07
C ASP A 12 53.83 -20.65 20.04
N GLY A 13 53.63 -19.90 21.14
CA GLY A 13 53.61 -20.24 22.57
C GLY A 13 52.93 -19.10 23.36
N SER A 14 52.34 -19.40 24.52
CA SER A 14 51.52 -18.46 25.29
C SER A 14 52.29 -17.75 26.41
N PHE A 15 51.89 -16.51 26.72
CA PHE A 15 52.26 -15.85 27.98
C PHE A 15 51.04 -15.74 28.89
N ASN A 16 51.19 -16.27 30.12
CA ASN A 16 50.16 -16.30 31.13
C ASN A 16 50.08 -15.00 31.94
N LEU A 17 48.87 -14.71 32.42
CA LEU A 17 48.57 -13.67 33.39
C LEU A 17 49.25 -13.94 34.73
N VAL A 18 50.07 -13.00 35.20
CA VAL A 18 50.48 -12.85 36.61
C VAL A 18 50.40 -11.37 36.96
N ASN A 19 49.64 -11.02 37.99
CA ASN A 19 49.54 -9.64 38.48
C ASN A 19 50.88 -9.15 39.06
N PRO A 20 51.35 -7.94 38.68
CA PRO A 20 52.23 -7.13 39.50
C PRO A 20 51.42 -6.09 40.30
N SER A 21 51.92 -5.80 41.50
CA SER A 21 51.45 -4.79 42.46
C SER A 21 51.45 -3.35 41.88
N PRO A 22 50.71 -2.39 42.48
CA PRO A 22 50.58 -1.05 41.91
C PRO A 22 51.87 -0.24 42.00
N CYS A 23 52.26 0.41 40.89
CA CYS A 23 53.30 1.44 40.88
C CYS A 23 52.64 2.83 41.09
N PRO A 24 53.11 3.67 42.02
CA PRO A 24 52.36 4.85 42.46
C PRO A 24 52.75 6.12 41.68
N LEU A 25 51.97 6.50 40.66
CA LEU A 25 52.01 7.86 40.14
C LEU A 25 51.20 8.79 41.04
N LYS A 26 51.88 9.37 42.02
CA LYS A 26 51.41 10.53 42.80
C LYS A 26 51.41 11.78 41.91
N ALA A 27 50.51 12.70 42.24
CA ALA A 27 50.35 14.02 41.65
C ALA A 27 51.68 14.73 41.28
N GLU A 28 51.87 15.00 39.98
CA GLU A 28 52.81 16.00 39.48
C GLU A 28 52.09 17.36 39.41
N GLY A 29 52.15 18.14 40.49
CA GLY A 29 51.61 19.49 40.53
C GLY A 29 52.68 20.54 40.20
N ALA A 30 52.45 21.35 39.16
CA ALA A 30 53.14 22.60 38.79
C ALA A 30 54.66 22.58 38.52
N SER A 31 55.45 21.67 39.11
CA SER A 31 56.90 21.63 38.94
C SER A 31 57.33 21.25 37.51
N SER A 32 56.60 20.34 36.84
CA SER A 32 56.96 19.86 35.50
C SER A 32 56.75 20.90 34.40
N PHE A 33 55.81 21.84 34.54
CA PHE A 33 55.58 22.86 33.51
C PHE A 33 56.63 24.00 33.55
N ASN A 34 56.98 24.48 34.75
CA ASN A 34 58.08 25.43 34.90
C ASN A 34 59.39 24.87 34.33
N GLN A 35 59.66 23.58 34.58
CA GLN A 35 60.85 22.93 34.08
C GLN A 35 60.81 22.75 32.55
N LEU A 36 59.66 22.34 31.98
CA LEU A 36 59.45 22.28 30.52
C LEU A 36 59.71 23.62 29.82
N LEU A 37 59.25 24.73 30.40
CA LEU A 37 59.43 26.08 29.84
C LEU A 37 60.90 26.55 29.95
N GLN A 38 61.58 26.22 31.05
CA GLN A 38 63.02 26.47 31.22
C GLN A 38 63.87 25.65 30.23
N ASP A 39 63.52 24.39 29.98
CA ASP A 39 64.18 23.52 28.98
C ASP A 39 64.04 24.10 27.55
N HIS A 40 62.97 24.85 27.26
CA HIS A 40 62.76 25.58 26.00
C HIS A 40 63.33 27.01 26.01
N GLY A 41 64.08 27.41 27.06
CA GLY A 41 64.74 28.71 27.15
C GLY A 41 63.81 29.90 27.39
N ILE A 42 62.58 29.67 27.86
CA ILE A 42 61.58 30.72 28.11
C ILE A 42 61.88 31.42 29.44
N SER A 43 61.85 32.76 29.45
CA SER A 43 62.20 33.54 30.65
C SER A 43 61.15 33.39 31.76
N GLN A 44 61.59 33.55 33.01
CA GLN A 44 60.72 33.40 34.19
C GLN A 44 59.52 34.36 34.17
N GLU A 45 59.73 35.62 33.75
CA GLU A 45 58.66 36.62 33.62
C GLU A 45 57.61 36.23 32.56
N LEU A 46 58.03 35.56 31.48
CA LEU A 46 57.11 35.05 30.46
C LEU A 46 56.39 33.79 30.96
N THR A 47 57.10 32.92 31.66
CA THR A 47 56.57 31.72 32.31
C THR A 47 55.46 32.04 33.32
N ASP A 48 55.67 33.06 34.16
CA ASP A 48 54.65 33.54 35.10
C ASP A 48 53.38 34.07 34.39
N ARG A 49 53.54 34.70 33.20
CA ARG A 49 52.40 35.10 32.36
C ARG A 49 51.67 33.91 31.75
N LEU A 50 52.36 32.88 31.28
CA LEU A 50 51.73 31.68 30.72
C LEU A 50 50.92 30.94 31.78
N LEU A 51 51.45 30.83 32.99
CA LEU A 51 50.73 30.31 34.15
C LEU A 51 49.49 31.16 34.48
N ALA A 52 49.59 32.49 34.40
CA ALA A 52 48.46 33.40 34.61
C ALA A 52 47.39 33.34 33.51
N ASP A 53 47.79 33.05 32.26
CA ASP A 53 46.90 32.83 31.10
C ASP A 53 46.37 31.37 31.02
N GLY A 54 46.58 30.56 32.06
CA GLY A 54 46.02 29.22 32.19
C GLY A 54 46.64 28.16 31.28
N TRP A 55 47.91 28.32 30.92
CA TRP A 55 48.69 27.28 30.21
C TRP A 55 49.20 26.22 31.18
N ASP A 56 49.23 24.99 30.69
CA ASP A 56 49.79 23.83 31.38
C ASP A 56 50.74 23.05 30.44
N ALA A 57 51.48 22.08 31.01
CA ALA A 57 52.44 21.28 30.25
C ALA A 57 51.79 20.47 29.11
N LYS A 58 50.53 20.03 29.26
CA LYS A 58 49.81 19.25 28.26
C LYS A 58 49.36 20.11 27.09
N SER A 59 48.73 21.26 27.35
CA SER A 59 48.33 22.22 26.30
C SER A 59 49.56 22.77 25.56
N PHE A 60 50.63 23.10 26.29
CA PHE A 60 51.87 23.56 25.67
C PHE A 60 52.47 22.48 24.76
N ARG A 61 52.66 21.24 25.25
CA ARG A 61 53.17 20.13 24.43
C ARG A 61 52.29 19.85 23.20
N HIS A 62 50.97 19.94 23.32
CA HIS A 62 50.08 19.66 22.18
C HIS A 62 50.15 20.74 21.07
N VAL A 63 50.34 22.01 21.44
CA VAL A 63 50.40 23.12 20.47
C VAL A 63 51.83 23.40 19.98
N VAL A 64 52.86 23.05 20.76
CA VAL A 64 54.29 23.31 20.46
C VAL A 64 55.05 22.05 20.03
N CYS A 65 54.92 20.95 20.77
CA CYS A 65 55.75 19.76 20.62
C CYS A 65 55.13 18.71 19.69
N GLN A 66 55.08 19.00 18.38
CA GLN A 66 55.13 17.94 17.35
C GLN A 66 56.59 17.51 17.06
N GLU A 67 57.45 17.48 18.07
CA GLU A 67 58.80 16.94 17.95
C GLU A 67 58.77 15.43 18.18
N SER A 68 59.02 14.67 17.12
CA SER A 68 59.29 13.24 17.21
C SER A 68 60.72 13.04 17.71
N GLU A 69 60.92 12.84 19.01
CA GLU A 69 62.15 12.29 19.57
C GLU A 69 62.30 10.79 19.19
N LEU A 70 62.52 10.55 17.90
CA LEU A 70 62.88 9.26 17.32
C LEU A 70 63.80 9.53 16.12
N ALA A 71 65.11 9.52 16.39
CA ALA A 71 66.22 9.39 15.45
C ALA A 71 66.02 9.96 14.02
N GLY A 72 66.34 11.24 13.82
CA GLY A 72 66.75 11.77 12.51
C GLY A 72 65.63 12.16 11.52
N VAL A 73 64.40 12.36 11.99
CA VAL A 73 63.29 12.84 11.14
C VAL A 73 63.25 14.38 11.07
N LYS A 74 62.98 14.94 9.89
CA LYS A 74 62.85 16.40 9.67
C LYS A 74 61.69 16.99 10.50
N LYS A 75 61.84 18.25 10.97
CA LYS A 75 60.76 19.00 11.65
C LYS A 75 59.47 18.95 10.84
N ASN A 76 58.41 18.41 11.44
CA ASN A 76 57.16 18.11 10.75
C ASN A 76 56.17 19.26 10.92
N TRP A 77 56.23 20.24 10.01
CA TRP A 77 55.35 21.42 10.07
C TRP A 77 53.92 21.06 9.63
N SER A 78 52.96 21.11 10.54
CA SER A 78 51.55 20.85 10.25
C SER A 78 50.62 21.92 10.81
N TRP A 79 49.50 22.19 10.13
CA TRP A 79 48.51 23.18 10.59
C TRP A 79 47.68 22.63 11.76
N ILE A 80 47.64 23.39 12.85
CA ILE A 80 46.89 23.05 14.06
C ILE A 80 45.42 23.45 13.88
N PRO A 81 44.46 22.50 13.96
CA PRO A 81 43.03 22.80 13.81
C PRO A 81 42.52 23.75 14.87
N TRP A 82 41.63 24.69 14.50
CA TRP A 82 41.03 25.65 15.44
C TRP A 82 40.34 25.00 16.64
N LYS A 83 39.74 23.81 16.45
CA LYS A 83 39.13 23.04 17.54
C LYS A 83 40.11 22.62 18.66
N SER A 84 41.42 22.66 18.38
CA SER A 84 42.51 22.28 19.31
C SER A 84 43.33 23.48 19.80
N ARG A 85 42.95 24.72 19.45
CA ARG A 85 43.67 25.96 19.84
C ARG A 85 43.08 26.58 21.11
N MET A 86 43.07 25.83 22.21
CA MET A 86 42.40 26.23 23.45
C MET A 86 43.29 26.01 24.67
N THR A 87 43.31 26.96 25.61
CA THR A 87 43.96 26.79 26.92
C THR A 87 43.04 26.01 27.87
N GLN A 88 43.63 25.41 28.91
CA GLN A 88 42.85 24.66 29.90
C GLN A 88 41.84 25.56 30.64
N GLN A 89 42.21 26.80 30.96
CA GLN A 89 41.29 27.77 31.56
C GLN A 89 40.08 28.07 30.66
N MET A 90 40.28 28.22 29.34
CA MET A 90 39.16 28.42 28.39
C MET A 90 38.22 27.21 28.31
N TYR A 91 38.74 25.99 28.52
CA TYR A 91 37.94 24.76 28.60
C TYR A 91 37.10 24.71 29.89
N GLU A 92 37.71 25.04 31.02
CA GLU A 92 37.05 25.06 32.34
C GLU A 92 35.94 26.14 32.40
N ASP A 93 36.18 27.33 31.87
CA ASP A 93 35.16 28.39 31.73
C ASP A 93 33.99 27.95 30.82
N SER A 94 34.28 27.21 29.73
CA SER A 94 33.26 26.67 28.82
C SER A 94 32.39 25.59 29.49
N LEU A 95 32.98 24.79 30.39
CA LEU A 95 32.25 23.83 31.21
C LEU A 95 31.34 24.53 32.23
N MET A 96 31.80 25.61 32.87
CA MET A 96 31.03 26.37 33.86
C MET A 96 29.80 27.09 33.26
N GLN A 97 29.84 27.46 31.97
CA GLN A 97 28.72 28.13 31.30
C GLN A 97 27.56 27.20 30.89
N LYS A 98 27.74 25.87 30.96
CA LYS A 98 26.66 24.91 30.66
C LYS A 98 25.78 24.71 31.91
N PRO A 99 24.45 24.95 31.85
CA PRO A 99 23.57 24.70 32.99
C PRO A 99 23.58 23.22 33.37
N ALA A 100 23.80 22.92 34.65
CA ALA A 100 24.09 21.59 35.16
C ALA A 100 22.92 20.58 35.01
N LYS A 101 22.76 20.02 33.82
CA LYS A 101 22.04 18.74 33.64
C LYS A 101 22.88 17.64 34.28
N ARG A 102 22.31 16.94 35.28
CA ARG A 102 22.91 15.75 35.90
C ARG A 102 23.36 14.75 34.82
N ALA A 103 24.66 14.51 34.72
CA ALA A 103 25.20 13.46 33.86
C ALA A 103 24.69 12.09 34.34
N ARG A 104 24.16 11.27 33.41
CA ARG A 104 23.99 9.84 33.65
C ARG A 104 25.35 9.17 33.46
N ILE A 105 25.70 8.25 34.35
CA ILE A 105 27.02 7.59 34.40
C ILE A 105 27.19 6.51 33.30
N GLU A 106 26.19 6.36 32.41
CA GLU A 106 26.10 5.26 31.44
C GLU A 106 26.78 5.55 30.08
N THR A 107 27.45 6.69 29.91
CA THR A 107 28.20 7.06 28.69
C THR A 107 29.65 7.48 28.98
N LEU A 108 30.32 6.78 29.89
CA LEU A 108 31.78 6.79 30.00
C LEU A 108 32.30 5.52 29.34
N GLN A 109 32.90 5.64 28.15
CA GLN A 109 33.62 4.51 27.57
C GLN A 109 34.99 4.39 28.24
N LEU A 110 35.52 3.16 28.31
CA LEU A 110 36.82 2.92 28.94
C LEU A 110 37.98 3.64 28.22
N SER A 111 37.78 4.02 26.95
CA SER A 111 38.67 4.88 26.16
C SER A 111 38.92 6.24 26.80
N ASP A 112 37.87 6.84 27.38
CA ASP A 112 37.87 8.23 27.86
C ASP A 112 38.62 8.36 29.21
N LEU A 113 38.92 7.22 29.83
CA LEU A 113 39.73 7.07 31.05
C LEU A 113 41.17 6.58 30.77
N LEU A 114 41.48 6.24 29.51
CA LEU A 114 42.76 5.61 29.12
C LEU A 114 43.56 6.43 28.08
N LEU A 115 42.99 7.51 27.55
CA LEU A 115 43.66 8.39 26.59
C LEU A 115 43.64 9.84 27.08
N ASP A 116 44.83 10.42 27.14
CA ASP A 116 45.08 11.74 27.71
C ASP A 116 44.74 12.84 26.67
N GLU A 117 43.49 12.91 26.21
CA GLU A 117 43.08 13.80 25.12
C GLU A 117 43.21 15.30 25.48
N PRO A 118 43.59 16.17 24.51
CA PRO A 118 43.67 17.61 24.70
C PRO A 118 42.27 18.26 24.66
N PRO A 119 42.09 19.43 25.32
CA PRO A 119 40.79 20.12 25.36
C PRO A 119 40.35 20.59 23.97
N GLN A 120 39.13 20.23 23.56
CA GLN A 120 38.56 20.53 22.24
C GLN A 120 37.31 21.42 22.31
N ILE A 121 37.09 22.22 21.26
CA ILE A 121 35.90 23.06 21.08
C ILE A 121 35.17 22.81 19.75
N ASP A 122 33.84 22.78 19.80
CA ASP A 122 32.97 22.69 18.62
C ASP A 122 33.02 24.00 17.81
N ILE A 123 33.50 23.93 16.56
CA ILE A 123 33.49 25.05 15.62
C ILE A 123 32.16 25.06 14.85
N ASN A 124 31.34 26.09 15.03
CA ASN A 124 30.15 26.32 14.20
C ASN A 124 29.85 27.83 14.03
N ASP A 125 29.08 28.16 12.99
CA ASP A 125 28.73 29.55 12.65
C ASP A 125 27.74 30.22 13.63
N SER A 126 27.08 29.47 14.51
CA SER A 126 26.04 29.99 15.41
C SER A 126 26.53 30.33 16.83
N THR A 127 27.66 29.77 17.27
CA THR A 127 28.25 30.04 18.59
C THR A 127 29.55 30.85 18.53
N MET A 128 30.27 30.84 17.40
CA MET A 128 31.57 31.52 17.28
C MET A 128 31.48 32.94 16.71
N GLY A 129 31.45 33.93 17.60
CA GLY A 129 31.70 35.32 17.24
C GLY A 129 33.18 35.60 16.89
N ILE A 130 33.43 36.72 16.20
CA ILE A 130 34.78 37.20 15.82
C ILE A 130 35.72 37.33 17.04
N SER A 131 35.17 37.63 18.23
CA SER A 131 35.91 37.66 19.50
C SER A 131 36.47 36.29 19.91
N MET A 132 35.76 35.20 19.62
CA MET A 132 36.24 33.84 19.90
C MET A 132 37.30 33.41 18.88
N ILE A 133 37.07 33.68 17.59
CA ILE A 133 38.06 33.43 16.53
C ILE A 133 39.38 34.12 16.86
N ARG A 134 39.34 35.39 17.28
CA ARG A 134 40.53 36.13 17.72
C ARG A 134 41.30 35.39 18.82
N ARG A 135 40.63 34.90 19.87
CA ARG A 135 41.29 34.15 20.96
C ARG A 135 41.97 32.87 20.45
N LEU A 136 41.31 32.11 19.57
CA LEU A 136 41.89 30.89 18.98
C LEU A 136 43.15 31.18 18.14
N LEU A 137 43.18 32.32 17.43
CA LEU A 137 44.37 32.76 16.70
C LEU A 137 45.47 33.25 17.65
N GLU A 138 45.13 34.06 18.67
CA GLU A 138 46.09 34.56 19.68
C GLU A 138 46.75 33.44 20.49
N VAL A 139 46.02 32.38 20.84
CA VAL A 139 46.57 31.17 21.50
C VAL A 139 47.63 30.49 20.62
N HIS A 140 47.40 30.43 19.31
CA HIS A 140 48.35 29.85 18.35
C HIS A 140 49.56 30.75 18.10
N ASP A 141 49.35 32.06 17.96
CA ASP A 141 50.42 33.07 17.81
C ASP A 141 51.35 33.05 19.03
N ASN A 142 50.80 32.97 20.24
CA ASN A 142 51.60 32.87 21.45
C ASN A 142 52.39 31.55 21.48
N ALA A 143 51.74 30.40 21.24
CA ALA A 143 52.43 29.10 21.22
C ALA A 143 53.60 29.04 20.21
N LEU A 144 53.40 29.50 18.98
CA LEU A 144 54.44 29.53 17.95
C LEU A 144 55.60 30.48 18.32
N ALA A 145 55.32 31.59 18.99
CA ALA A 145 56.37 32.47 19.50
C ALA A 145 57.19 31.82 20.63
N LEU A 146 56.54 31.09 21.53
CA LEU A 146 57.18 30.37 22.64
C LEU A 146 58.00 29.17 22.17
N ALA A 147 57.54 28.49 21.12
CA ALA A 147 58.26 27.45 20.40
C ALA A 147 59.52 27.96 19.65
N GLY A 148 59.79 29.28 19.68
CA GLY A 148 60.86 29.90 18.92
C GLY A 148 60.67 29.86 17.40
N THR A 149 59.48 29.52 16.88
CA THR A 149 59.30 29.30 15.44
C THR A 149 59.19 30.61 14.65
N ALA A 150 58.55 31.64 15.22
CA ALA A 150 58.44 32.96 14.60
C ALA A 150 58.31 34.08 15.65
N HIS A 151 58.69 35.29 15.30
CA HIS A 151 58.60 36.44 16.19
C HIS A 151 57.14 36.88 16.37
N LEU A 152 56.67 37.05 17.61
CA LEU A 152 55.28 37.34 17.95
C LEU A 152 54.68 38.54 17.18
N ALA A 153 55.49 39.56 16.86
CA ALA A 153 55.01 40.70 16.07
C ALA A 153 54.65 40.34 14.61
N ARG A 154 55.28 39.32 14.00
CA ARG A 154 54.91 38.83 12.65
C ARG A 154 53.61 38.02 12.70
N LEU A 155 53.46 37.18 13.71
CA LEU A 155 52.26 36.39 13.96
C LEU A 155 51.04 37.30 14.21
N LYS A 156 51.18 38.30 15.10
CA LYS A 156 50.12 39.30 15.34
C LYS A 156 49.78 40.14 14.10
N ALA A 157 50.73 40.40 13.19
CA ALA A 157 50.44 41.07 11.93
C ALA A 157 49.57 40.20 11.00
N TYR A 158 49.90 38.90 10.85
CA TYR A 158 49.08 37.92 10.12
C TYR A 158 47.66 37.86 10.70
N THR A 159 47.54 37.65 12.01
CA THR A 159 46.23 37.57 12.71
C THR A 159 45.43 38.86 12.58
N SER A 160 46.07 40.03 12.65
CA SER A 160 45.40 41.32 12.47
C SER A 160 44.85 41.50 11.04
N LYS A 161 45.63 41.13 10.01
CA LYS A 161 45.16 41.20 8.60
C LYS A 161 44.08 40.17 8.30
N PHE A 162 44.22 38.95 8.82
CA PHE A 162 43.24 37.89 8.67
C PHE A 162 41.89 38.31 9.29
N LEU A 163 41.91 38.83 10.52
CA LEU A 163 40.69 39.29 11.20
C LEU A 163 40.07 40.53 10.54
N SER A 164 40.84 41.43 9.92
CA SER A 164 40.27 42.61 9.24
C SER A 164 39.45 42.22 8.00
N LEU A 165 39.86 41.17 7.29
CA LEU A 165 39.14 40.61 6.14
C LEU A 165 37.88 39.84 6.58
N VAL A 166 37.98 38.99 7.61
CA VAL A 166 36.82 38.23 8.14
C VAL A 166 35.76 39.14 8.77
N SER A 167 36.16 40.26 9.39
CA SER A 167 35.24 41.18 10.10
C SER A 167 34.66 42.30 9.23
N GLN A 168 34.95 42.33 7.93
CA GLN A 168 34.46 43.37 7.02
C GLN A 168 32.93 43.33 6.89
N LYS A 169 32.28 44.48 7.12
CA LYS A 169 30.83 44.65 6.91
C LYS A 169 30.56 45.25 5.54
N PHE A 170 29.57 44.69 4.85
CA PHE A 170 29.12 45.15 3.53
C PHE A 170 27.74 45.81 3.62
N PRO A 171 27.46 46.88 2.84
CA PRO A 171 26.12 47.46 2.77
C PRO A 171 25.12 46.45 2.19
N PRO A 172 23.86 46.40 2.66
CA PRO A 172 22.86 45.43 2.19
C PRO A 172 22.59 45.51 0.69
N GLU A 173 22.74 46.70 0.09
CA GLU A 173 22.60 46.93 -1.36
C GLU A 173 23.61 46.16 -2.23
N THR A 174 24.73 45.71 -1.65
CA THR A 174 25.78 45.02 -2.41
C THR A 174 25.53 43.52 -2.61
N ASN A 175 24.54 42.93 -1.91
CA ASN A 175 24.30 41.48 -1.87
C ASN A 175 25.52 40.64 -1.47
N LEU A 176 26.48 41.20 -0.74
CA LEU A 176 27.69 40.51 -0.26
C LEU A 176 27.66 40.29 1.26
N ARG A 177 28.16 39.13 1.69
CA ARG A 177 28.44 38.77 3.08
C ARG A 177 29.94 38.52 3.30
N PRO A 178 30.47 38.70 4.52
CA PRO A 178 31.80 38.18 4.88
C PRO A 178 31.84 36.63 4.83
N PRO A 179 33.03 36.03 4.80
CA PRO A 179 33.20 34.58 4.97
C PRO A 179 32.60 34.06 6.28
N SER A 180 32.09 32.83 6.28
CA SER A 180 31.64 32.14 7.50
C SER A 180 32.83 31.64 8.34
N VAL A 181 32.59 31.18 9.56
CA VAL A 181 33.63 30.66 10.47
C VAL A 181 34.32 29.43 9.86
N LEU A 182 33.55 28.56 9.20
CA LEU A 182 34.08 27.39 8.49
C LEU A 182 34.88 27.79 7.24
N GLU A 183 34.40 28.76 6.46
CA GLU A 183 35.14 29.29 5.29
C GLU A 183 36.46 29.96 5.73
N ALA A 184 36.45 30.69 6.85
CA ALA A 184 37.64 31.28 7.44
C ALA A 184 38.62 30.22 7.98
N GLN A 185 38.14 29.20 8.69
CA GLN A 185 38.99 28.08 9.15
C GLN A 185 39.66 27.36 7.97
N GLN A 186 38.95 27.16 6.86
CA GLN A 186 39.52 26.56 5.65
C GLN A 186 40.57 27.47 4.99
N ALA A 187 40.35 28.79 4.96
CA ALA A 187 41.33 29.76 4.48
C ALA A 187 42.61 29.74 5.35
N ASP A 188 42.48 29.76 6.68
CA ASP A 188 43.62 29.67 7.60
C ASP A 188 44.43 28.38 7.39
N LYS A 189 43.74 27.23 7.25
CA LYS A 189 44.40 25.95 6.93
C LYS A 189 45.22 26.03 5.65
N HIS A 190 44.66 26.61 4.59
CA HIS A 190 45.34 26.71 3.30
C HIS A 190 46.54 27.66 3.37
N LEU A 191 46.37 28.85 3.95
CA LEU A 191 47.45 29.84 4.11
C LEU A 191 48.64 29.29 4.90
N TRP A 192 48.39 28.64 6.05
CA TRP A 192 49.46 28.01 6.82
C TRP A 192 50.12 26.83 6.09
N SER A 193 49.36 26.05 5.32
CA SER A 193 49.94 24.99 4.49
C SER A 193 50.92 25.56 3.45
N CYS A 194 50.59 26.69 2.82
CA CYS A 194 51.49 27.37 1.88
C CYS A 194 52.68 28.07 2.56
N ILE A 195 52.50 28.62 3.78
CA ILE A 195 53.60 29.15 4.59
C ILE A 195 54.60 28.03 4.92
N PHE A 196 54.12 26.88 5.40
CA PHE A 196 54.97 25.72 5.69
C PHE A 196 55.60 25.13 4.43
N GLN A 197 54.93 25.19 3.26
CA GLN A 197 55.52 24.79 1.99
C GLN A 197 56.75 25.65 1.63
N LEU A 198 56.70 26.98 1.83
CA LEU A 198 57.88 27.84 1.62
C LEU A 198 59.04 27.50 2.58
N VAL A 199 58.73 27.19 3.84
CA VAL A 199 59.73 26.80 4.85
C VAL A 199 60.37 25.44 4.51
N ILE A 200 59.56 24.45 4.07
CA ILE A 200 60.03 23.08 3.77
C ILE A 200 60.73 22.98 2.41
N GLU A 201 60.15 23.54 1.35
CA GLU A 201 60.62 23.35 -0.04
C GLU A 201 61.63 24.40 -0.48
N LYS A 202 61.63 25.59 0.14
CA LYS A 202 62.50 26.71 -0.25
C LYS A 202 63.43 27.19 0.86
N GLU A 203 63.44 26.52 2.01
CA GLU A 203 64.29 26.82 3.17
C GLU A 203 64.15 28.26 3.70
N TRP A 204 62.96 28.87 3.53
CA TRP A 204 62.66 30.20 4.07
C TRP A 204 62.57 30.17 5.60
N GLN A 205 62.99 31.25 6.26
CA GLN A 205 62.64 31.42 7.67
C GLN A 205 61.13 31.65 7.80
N VAL A 206 60.53 31.11 8.85
CA VAL A 206 59.08 31.24 9.11
C VAL A 206 58.65 32.71 9.20
N ASN A 207 59.51 33.59 9.74
CA ASN A 207 59.29 35.04 9.79
C ASN A 207 59.12 35.66 8.39
N ASP A 208 59.92 35.25 7.43
CA ASP A 208 59.89 35.78 6.06
C ASP A 208 58.71 35.19 5.28
N ALA A 209 58.40 33.91 5.50
CA ALA A 209 57.24 33.25 4.90
C ALA A 209 55.90 33.85 5.41
N ILE A 210 55.81 34.16 6.72
CA ILE A 210 54.64 34.89 7.27
C ILE A 210 54.58 36.32 6.70
N TYR A 211 55.71 37.01 6.60
CA TYR A 211 55.76 38.37 6.04
C TYR A 211 55.32 38.40 4.57
N GLU A 212 55.74 37.43 3.77
CA GLU A 212 55.32 37.25 2.37
C GLU A 212 53.79 37.16 2.24
N PHE A 213 53.14 36.28 3.01
CA PHE A 213 51.68 36.13 2.99
C PHE A 213 50.91 37.29 3.67
N THR A 214 51.57 38.07 4.52
CA THR A 214 50.95 39.20 5.25
C THR A 214 51.08 40.52 4.50
N GLU A 215 52.20 40.83 3.85
CA GLU A 215 52.44 42.15 3.24
C GLU A 215 52.64 42.12 1.72
N ILE A 216 53.23 41.05 1.16
CA ILE A 216 53.63 41.01 -0.25
C ILE A 216 52.56 40.35 -1.13
N ARG A 217 51.98 39.25 -0.66
CA ARG A 217 51.04 38.42 -1.42
C ARG A 217 49.57 38.77 -1.16
N GLY A 218 48.78 38.69 -2.23
CA GLY A 218 47.32 38.90 -2.21
C GLY A 218 46.51 37.68 -1.77
N ASP A 219 47.13 36.50 -1.65
CA ASP A 219 46.46 35.22 -1.41
C ASP A 219 45.48 35.24 -0.23
N MET A 220 45.84 35.87 0.89
CA MET A 220 44.96 36.01 2.06
C MET A 220 43.66 36.76 1.72
N SER A 221 43.75 37.83 0.94
CA SER A 221 42.59 38.61 0.48
C SER A 221 41.75 37.84 -0.54
N SER A 222 42.37 37.01 -1.38
CA SER A 222 41.67 36.17 -2.36
C SER A 222 40.83 35.08 -1.70
N TRP A 223 41.37 34.39 -0.69
CA TRP A 223 40.64 33.34 0.02
C TRP A 223 39.49 33.90 0.87
N LEU A 224 39.74 35.03 1.55
CA LEU A 224 38.78 35.72 2.42
C LEU A 224 37.91 36.77 1.69
N GLN A 225 37.87 36.76 0.35
CA GLN A 225 37.03 37.68 -0.42
C GLN A 225 35.53 37.53 -0.05
N PRO A 226 34.67 38.53 -0.32
CA PRO A 226 33.24 38.46 0.02
C PRO A 226 32.51 37.32 -0.71
N ARG A 227 31.38 36.88 -0.18
CA ARG A 227 30.50 35.86 -0.78
C ARG A 227 29.13 36.45 -1.06
N ALA A 228 28.37 35.93 -2.03
CA ALA A 228 26.98 36.38 -2.23
C ALA A 228 26.08 36.03 -1.03
N SER A 229 25.16 36.93 -0.66
CA SER A 229 24.12 36.63 0.33
C SER A 229 23.07 35.68 -0.25
N ALA A 230 22.61 34.73 0.57
CA ALA A 230 21.75 33.62 0.13
C ALA A 230 20.23 33.94 0.20
N ASP A 231 19.86 35.21 0.35
CA ASP A 231 18.45 35.64 0.49
C ASP A 231 17.65 35.60 -0.82
N VAL A 232 18.31 35.33 -1.96
CA VAL A 232 17.62 34.86 -3.17
C VAL A 232 17.45 33.35 -3.04
N PRO A 233 16.21 32.82 -2.89
CA PRO A 233 16.01 31.38 -2.95
C PRO A 233 16.47 30.91 -4.33
N PRO A 234 17.47 30.01 -4.44
CA PRO A 234 17.81 29.43 -5.72
C PRO A 234 16.57 28.74 -6.26
N ALA A 235 16.31 28.87 -7.56
CA ALA A 235 15.30 28.08 -8.24
C ALA A 235 15.48 26.62 -7.81
N GLN A 236 14.40 25.98 -7.34
CA GLN A 236 14.46 24.68 -6.68
C GLN A 236 15.25 23.69 -7.53
N HIS A 237 16.52 23.47 -7.19
CA HIS A 237 17.30 22.37 -7.71
C HIS A 237 16.72 21.11 -7.07
N LEU A 238 15.62 20.65 -7.69
CA LEU A 238 15.13 19.29 -7.54
C LEU A 238 16.34 18.36 -7.67
N PRO A 239 16.44 17.31 -6.82
CA PRO A 239 17.44 16.27 -7.01
C PRO A 239 17.44 15.81 -8.46
N SER A 240 18.61 15.49 -9.00
CA SER A 240 18.73 14.89 -10.34
C SER A 240 17.69 13.77 -10.49
N ALA A 241 17.04 13.68 -11.65
CA ALA A 241 15.89 12.81 -11.96
C ALA A 241 16.22 11.30 -11.89
N GLN A 242 16.61 10.83 -10.70
CA GLN A 242 16.96 9.46 -10.40
C GLN A 242 15.71 8.72 -9.88
N PRO A 243 15.47 7.48 -10.32
CA PRO A 243 14.43 6.64 -9.75
C PRO A 243 14.77 6.27 -8.30
N MET A 244 13.75 6.06 -7.49
CA MET A 244 13.90 5.42 -6.18
C MET A 244 14.56 4.02 -6.34
N PRO A 245 15.38 3.57 -5.38
CA PRO A 245 15.91 2.21 -5.37
C PRO A 245 14.82 1.16 -5.59
N GLY A 246 15.08 0.20 -6.50
CA GLY A 246 14.15 -0.88 -6.84
C GLY A 246 13.03 -0.52 -7.82
N VAL A 247 12.84 0.76 -8.18
CA VAL A 247 11.88 1.17 -9.23
C VAL A 247 12.47 0.87 -10.62
N PRO A 248 11.72 0.26 -11.55
CA PRO A 248 12.19 0.05 -12.93
C PRO A 248 12.50 1.37 -13.64
N ALA A 249 13.53 1.36 -14.49
CA ALA A 249 13.75 2.43 -15.46
C ALA A 249 12.50 2.62 -16.32
N ARG A 250 11.96 3.85 -16.33
CA ARG A 250 10.67 4.14 -16.98
C ARG A 250 10.86 4.66 -18.40
N LEU A 251 9.84 4.56 -19.24
CA LEU A 251 9.87 5.01 -20.63
C LEU A 251 8.63 5.81 -21.04
N PHE A 252 8.79 6.55 -22.13
CA PHE A 252 7.73 7.15 -22.94
C PHE A 252 7.27 6.16 -24.00
N LEU A 253 5.97 5.88 -24.07
CA LEU A 253 5.35 5.02 -25.08
C LEU A 253 4.48 5.85 -26.02
N GLU A 254 4.75 5.78 -27.32
CA GLU A 254 3.93 6.43 -28.36
C GLU A 254 3.19 5.37 -29.17
N ILE A 255 1.86 5.51 -29.31
CA ILE A 255 1.03 4.63 -30.16
C ILE A 255 0.31 5.51 -31.19
N THR A 256 0.60 5.30 -32.48
CA THR A 256 0.04 6.11 -33.58
C THR A 256 -0.07 5.33 -34.89
N TRP A 257 -1.04 5.69 -35.73
CA TRP A 257 -1.24 5.14 -37.09
C TRP A 257 -0.90 6.16 -38.20
N ASN A 258 -0.22 7.26 -37.87
CA ASN A 258 0.04 8.35 -38.81
C ASN A 258 1.25 8.03 -39.73
N ASN A 259 1.09 8.22 -41.04
CA ASN A 259 2.13 7.87 -42.01
C ASN A 259 3.28 8.92 -42.08
N HIS A 260 4.44 8.49 -41.59
CA HIS A 260 5.78 8.88 -42.05
C HIS A 260 6.33 10.30 -41.72
N SER A 261 5.53 11.30 -41.35
CA SER A 261 6.05 12.65 -40.98
C SER A 261 6.33 12.85 -39.47
N ARG A 262 7.15 11.93 -38.93
CA ARG A 262 7.88 11.96 -37.63
C ARG A 262 7.06 11.62 -36.37
N HIS A 263 7.62 10.71 -35.57
CA HIS A 263 7.27 10.49 -34.16
C HIS A 263 7.83 11.63 -33.29
N GLN A 264 7.31 12.85 -33.46
CA GLN A 264 7.94 14.06 -32.93
C GLN A 264 8.01 14.06 -31.41
N LEU A 265 7.02 13.46 -30.73
CA LEU A 265 7.05 13.31 -29.27
C LEU A 265 8.17 12.37 -28.85
N SER A 266 8.26 11.14 -29.38
CA SER A 266 9.37 10.22 -29.09
C SER A 266 10.75 10.80 -29.48
N MET A 267 10.86 11.55 -30.58
CA MET A 267 12.10 12.21 -30.98
C MET A 267 12.51 13.34 -30.03
N ALA A 268 11.58 14.23 -29.66
CA ALA A 268 11.84 15.32 -28.74
C ALA A 268 12.13 14.80 -27.33
N VAL A 269 11.40 13.79 -26.86
CA VAL A 269 11.66 13.10 -25.60
C VAL A 269 13.09 12.55 -25.57
N ARG A 270 13.55 11.85 -26.62
CA ARG A 270 14.94 11.39 -26.72
C ARG A 270 15.95 12.53 -26.74
N ALA A 271 15.67 13.62 -27.45
CA ALA A 271 16.54 14.80 -27.47
C ALA A 271 16.65 15.47 -26.09
N SER A 272 15.59 15.43 -25.27
CA SER A 272 15.61 15.82 -23.86
C SER A 272 16.18 14.76 -22.91
N GLY A 273 16.72 13.65 -23.43
CA GLY A 273 17.32 12.57 -22.65
C GLY A 273 16.34 11.50 -22.14
N GLY A 274 15.07 11.51 -22.51
CA GLY A 274 14.12 10.46 -22.12
C GLY A 274 14.22 9.17 -22.96
N ASN A 275 14.02 8.01 -22.34
CA ASN A 275 13.89 6.74 -23.06
C ASN A 275 12.51 6.61 -23.73
N SER A 276 12.46 6.18 -25.00
CA SER A 276 11.22 6.07 -25.80
C SER A 276 11.02 4.71 -26.47
N LEU A 277 9.77 4.26 -26.58
CA LEU A 277 9.31 3.14 -27.41
C LEU A 277 8.14 3.62 -28.27
N THR A 278 8.18 3.36 -29.58
CA THR A 278 7.12 3.71 -30.52
C THR A 278 6.46 2.44 -31.08
N LEU A 279 5.13 2.41 -31.13
CA LEU A 279 4.34 1.37 -31.78
C LEU A 279 3.51 2.01 -32.89
N SER A 280 3.82 1.66 -34.15
CA SER A 280 3.09 2.15 -35.30
C SER A 280 3.16 1.14 -36.46
N PRO A 281 2.02 0.74 -37.08
CA PRO A 281 2.05 -0.08 -38.28
C PRO A 281 2.72 0.59 -39.47
N SER A 282 2.85 1.93 -39.44
CA SER A 282 3.58 2.72 -40.43
C SER A 282 5.11 2.59 -40.31
N LEU A 283 5.63 2.09 -39.17
CA LEU A 283 7.04 1.71 -39.01
C LEU A 283 7.24 0.23 -39.36
N ASP A 284 6.40 -0.62 -38.81
CA ASP A 284 6.42 -2.07 -39.00
C ASP A 284 4.98 -2.58 -38.83
N PRO A 285 4.37 -3.24 -39.84
CA PRO A 285 2.97 -3.69 -39.78
C PRO A 285 2.69 -4.70 -38.67
N THR A 286 3.71 -5.32 -38.08
CA THR A 286 3.56 -6.19 -36.90
C THR A 286 3.35 -5.42 -35.60
N LEU A 287 3.58 -4.11 -35.58
CA LEU A 287 3.40 -3.20 -34.44
C LEU A 287 2.00 -2.58 -34.35
N ASP A 288 0.99 -3.16 -35.00
CA ASP A 288 -0.41 -2.76 -34.80
C ASP A 288 -1.02 -3.40 -33.53
N VAL A 289 -1.43 -2.57 -32.56
CA VAL A 289 -2.14 -3.03 -31.36
C VAL A 289 -3.55 -3.57 -31.64
N LEU A 290 -4.02 -3.54 -32.88
CA LEU A 290 -5.17 -4.31 -33.38
C LEU A 290 -4.88 -5.82 -33.50
N CYS A 291 -3.61 -6.24 -33.58
CA CYS A 291 -3.21 -7.63 -33.45
C CYS A 291 -3.41 -8.13 -31.99
N PRO A 292 -4.12 -9.25 -31.74
CA PRO A 292 -4.30 -9.80 -30.38
C PRO A 292 -2.99 -10.14 -29.68
N ASP A 293 -2.06 -10.78 -30.38
CA ASP A 293 -0.79 -11.24 -29.81
C ASP A 293 0.15 -10.10 -29.44
N LEU A 294 0.11 -8.98 -30.18
CA LEU A 294 0.82 -7.76 -29.81
C LEU A 294 0.12 -7.08 -28.63
N LEU A 295 -1.21 -6.93 -28.69
CA LEU A 295 -1.99 -6.31 -27.63
C LEU A 295 -1.70 -6.96 -26.27
N GLU A 296 -1.58 -8.28 -26.18
CA GLU A 296 -1.22 -8.96 -24.93
C GLU A 296 0.15 -8.54 -24.35
N GLN A 297 1.19 -8.37 -25.18
CA GLN A 297 2.51 -7.93 -24.69
C GLN A 297 2.54 -6.43 -24.37
N VAL A 298 1.76 -5.61 -25.09
CA VAL A 298 1.59 -4.19 -24.74
C VAL A 298 0.76 -4.04 -23.46
N LEU A 299 -0.25 -4.88 -23.23
CA LEU A 299 -0.99 -4.96 -21.95
C LEU A 299 -0.06 -5.33 -20.79
N PHE A 300 0.83 -6.30 -20.97
CA PHE A 300 1.84 -6.68 -19.98
C PHE A 300 2.83 -5.56 -19.68
N LEU A 301 3.30 -4.87 -20.72
CA LEU A 301 4.17 -3.70 -20.59
C LEU A 301 3.47 -2.55 -19.84
N CYS A 302 2.27 -2.15 -20.27
CA CYS A 302 1.49 -1.11 -19.63
C CYS A 302 1.18 -1.45 -18.15
N GLY A 303 0.88 -2.72 -17.86
CA GLY A 303 0.64 -3.25 -16.52
C GLY A 303 1.89 -3.51 -15.68
N SER A 304 3.10 -3.25 -16.20
CA SER A 304 4.37 -3.49 -15.48
C SER A 304 4.82 -2.33 -14.60
N GLY A 305 4.29 -1.12 -14.83
CA GLY A 305 4.79 0.13 -14.23
C GLY A 305 5.96 0.78 -14.98
N ALA A 306 6.57 0.09 -15.96
CA ALA A 306 7.68 0.61 -16.77
C ALA A 306 7.27 1.78 -17.69
N VAL A 307 6.00 1.89 -18.07
CA VAL A 307 5.51 3.06 -18.81
C VAL A 307 5.32 4.23 -17.84
N ALA A 308 6.13 5.28 -17.98
CA ALA A 308 5.93 6.55 -17.28
C ALA A 308 4.82 7.38 -17.93
N TYR A 309 4.81 7.41 -19.26
CA TYR A 309 3.86 8.20 -20.02
C TYR A 309 3.46 7.47 -21.32
N LEU A 310 2.15 7.39 -21.60
CA LEU A 310 1.60 6.88 -22.86
C LEU A 310 0.94 8.02 -23.66
N ALA A 311 1.49 8.34 -24.83
CA ALA A 311 0.85 9.15 -25.85
C ALA A 311 0.09 8.25 -26.82
N ALA A 312 -1.23 8.40 -26.91
CA ALA A 312 -2.06 7.60 -27.80
C ALA A 312 -2.84 8.47 -28.78
N SER A 313 -2.46 8.40 -30.06
CA SER A 313 -3.05 9.13 -31.17
C SER A 313 -3.66 8.14 -32.18
N PRO A 314 -4.86 7.60 -31.90
CA PRO A 314 -5.60 6.79 -32.86
C PRO A 314 -6.09 7.68 -34.00
N LEU A 315 -5.60 7.43 -35.22
CA LEU A 315 -5.92 8.22 -36.40
C LEU A 315 -7.46 8.28 -36.61
N ALA A 316 -8.01 9.47 -36.45
CA ALA A 316 -9.41 9.79 -36.68
C ALA A 316 -9.56 10.36 -38.09
N GLU A 317 -9.78 9.47 -39.07
CA GLU A 317 -10.22 9.89 -40.41
C GLU A 317 -11.49 10.73 -40.26
N SER A 318 -11.46 11.95 -40.79
CA SER A 318 -12.71 12.62 -41.13
C SER A 318 -13.43 11.78 -42.17
N ALA A 319 -14.75 11.67 -42.03
CA ALA A 319 -15.59 11.13 -43.09
C ALA A 319 -15.65 12.15 -44.24
N ASP A 320 -14.58 12.19 -45.04
CA ASP A 320 -14.44 13.13 -46.14
C ASP A 320 -15.44 12.77 -47.26
N SER A 321 -16.39 13.67 -47.49
CA SER A 321 -17.31 13.77 -48.63
C SER A 321 -18.19 12.53 -48.94
N PRO A 322 -19.54 12.65 -48.82
CA PRO A 322 -20.49 11.66 -49.34
C PRO A 322 -20.51 11.51 -50.88
N ASP A 323 -19.81 12.39 -51.61
CA ASP A 323 -20.17 12.73 -52.99
C ASP A 323 -19.40 11.96 -54.09
N ASP A 324 -18.45 11.08 -53.76
CA ASP A 324 -17.63 10.41 -54.80
C ASP A 324 -17.24 8.94 -54.53
N VAL A 325 -18.22 8.07 -54.21
CA VAL A 325 -18.04 6.60 -54.38
C VAL A 325 -19.31 5.91 -54.89
N GLY A 326 -19.23 5.38 -56.11
CA GLY A 326 -20.31 4.57 -56.71
C GLY A 326 -20.60 3.26 -55.98
N SER A 327 -21.86 3.09 -55.56
CA SER A 327 -22.62 1.83 -55.36
C SER A 327 -22.01 0.64 -54.58
N SER A 328 -20.84 0.77 -53.95
CA SER A 328 -20.16 -0.33 -53.23
C SER A 328 -19.54 0.07 -51.88
N SER A 329 -19.79 1.31 -51.41
CA SER A 329 -19.06 1.95 -50.31
C SER A 329 -19.48 1.57 -48.87
N TRP A 330 -20.75 1.21 -48.63
CA TRP A 330 -21.28 1.12 -47.26
C TRP A 330 -20.58 0.07 -46.36
N LEU A 331 -20.15 -1.06 -46.93
CA LEU A 331 -19.40 -2.10 -46.20
C LEU A 331 -18.00 -1.62 -45.82
N LEU A 332 -17.30 -0.92 -46.72
CA LEU A 332 -15.97 -0.37 -46.46
C LEU A 332 -16.04 0.73 -45.39
N SER A 333 -17.01 1.63 -45.49
CA SER A 333 -17.26 2.67 -44.47
C SER A 333 -17.53 2.05 -43.09
N ALA A 334 -18.41 1.05 -43.00
CA ALA A 334 -18.71 0.34 -41.75
C ALA A 334 -17.49 -0.42 -41.19
N MET A 335 -16.65 -1.00 -42.05
CA MET A 335 -15.39 -1.66 -41.64
C MET A 335 -14.34 -0.65 -41.14
N HIS A 336 -14.24 0.53 -41.78
CA HIS A 336 -13.36 1.60 -41.34
C HIS A 336 -13.80 2.18 -40.00
N GLU A 337 -15.11 2.43 -39.81
CA GLU A 337 -15.69 2.88 -38.54
C GLU A 337 -15.45 1.87 -37.41
N GLN A 338 -15.71 0.58 -37.64
CA GLN A 338 -15.40 -0.48 -36.68
C GLN A 338 -13.90 -0.54 -36.33
N THR A 339 -13.03 -0.29 -37.30
CA THR A 339 -11.57 -0.27 -37.11
C THR A 339 -11.13 0.95 -36.29
N ALA A 340 -11.65 2.14 -36.59
CA ALA A 340 -11.36 3.36 -35.82
C ALA A 340 -11.88 3.27 -34.38
N ALA A 341 -13.12 2.79 -34.19
CA ALA A 341 -13.67 2.50 -32.87
C ALA A 341 -12.80 1.48 -32.10
N ALA A 342 -12.29 0.44 -32.76
CA ALA A 342 -11.37 -0.52 -32.16
C ALA A 342 -10.03 0.11 -31.74
N LYS A 343 -9.45 1.01 -32.56
CA LYS A 343 -8.22 1.76 -32.21
C LYS A 343 -8.43 2.57 -30.93
N VAL A 344 -9.45 3.45 -30.89
CA VAL A 344 -9.78 4.28 -29.72
C VAL A 344 -10.07 3.42 -28.48
N SER A 345 -10.83 2.34 -28.65
CA SER A 345 -11.21 1.40 -27.59
C SER A 345 -10.02 0.63 -26.99
N ARG A 346 -8.98 0.33 -27.78
CA ARG A 346 -7.73 -0.28 -27.28
C ARG A 346 -6.80 0.77 -26.66
N CYS A 347 -6.64 1.93 -27.28
CA CYS A 347 -5.83 3.04 -26.73
C CYS A 347 -6.31 3.47 -25.34
N THR A 348 -7.61 3.70 -25.17
CA THR A 348 -8.21 4.03 -23.87
C THR A 348 -8.03 2.93 -22.83
N TRP A 349 -8.15 1.65 -23.22
CA TRP A 349 -7.89 0.54 -22.30
C TRP A 349 -6.42 0.46 -21.86
N LEU A 350 -5.48 0.71 -22.76
CA LEU A 350 -4.04 0.79 -22.44
C LEU A 350 -3.75 1.98 -21.51
N LEU A 351 -4.32 3.16 -21.77
CA LEU A 351 -4.23 4.34 -20.90
C LEU A 351 -4.76 4.06 -19.49
N SER A 352 -5.93 3.44 -19.37
CA SER A 352 -6.49 2.99 -18.10
C SER A 352 -5.54 2.08 -17.32
N ILE A 353 -4.86 1.15 -18.01
CA ILE A 353 -3.91 0.22 -17.37
C ILE A 353 -2.61 0.94 -16.96
N VAL A 354 -2.01 1.73 -17.85
CA VAL A 354 -0.83 2.56 -17.55
C VAL A 354 -1.09 3.42 -16.32
N HIS A 355 -2.23 4.11 -16.27
CA HIS A 355 -2.60 4.97 -15.14
C HIS A 355 -2.88 4.18 -13.84
N THR A 356 -3.38 2.95 -13.95
CA THR A 356 -3.53 2.04 -12.79
C THR A 356 -2.17 1.55 -12.27
N ALA A 357 -1.20 1.37 -13.17
CA ALA A 357 0.19 1.00 -12.86
C ALA A 357 1.10 2.20 -12.53
N GLY A 358 0.54 3.38 -12.25
CA GLY A 358 1.29 4.59 -11.85
C GLY A 358 1.93 5.38 -13.00
N GLY A 359 1.65 5.04 -14.25
CA GLY A 359 1.96 5.89 -15.39
C GLY A 359 0.98 7.05 -15.54
N GLN A 360 1.25 7.88 -16.54
CA GLN A 360 0.39 8.94 -17.03
C GLN A 360 0.12 8.71 -18.52
N GLY A 361 -0.76 9.51 -19.12
CA GLY A 361 -0.89 9.53 -20.57
C GLY A 361 -1.87 10.54 -21.08
N HIS A 362 -2.10 10.51 -22.39
CA HIS A 362 -3.21 11.22 -23.04
C HIS A 362 -3.83 10.39 -24.16
N LEU A 363 -5.11 10.66 -24.42
CA LEU A 363 -5.77 10.36 -25.67
C LEU A 363 -5.83 11.64 -26.51
N GLU A 364 -5.36 11.58 -27.75
CA GLU A 364 -5.51 12.64 -28.75
C GLU A 364 -6.68 12.30 -29.69
N LEU A 365 -7.66 13.19 -29.80
CA LEU A 365 -8.76 13.12 -30.77
C LEU A 365 -9.28 14.54 -31.09
N PRO A 366 -9.96 14.74 -32.24
CA PRO A 366 -10.61 16.03 -32.53
C PRO A 366 -11.65 16.40 -31.45
N PRO A 367 -11.80 17.68 -31.06
CA PRO A 367 -12.83 18.12 -30.09
C PRO A 367 -14.27 17.73 -30.50
N THR A 368 -14.50 17.60 -31.81
CA THR A 368 -15.75 17.24 -32.48
C THR A 368 -16.00 15.73 -32.58
N SER A 369 -15.05 14.88 -32.16
CA SER A 369 -15.14 13.43 -32.31
C SER A 369 -16.32 12.82 -31.55
N SER A 370 -17.15 12.04 -32.24
CA SER A 370 -18.24 11.27 -31.62
C SER A 370 -17.74 10.27 -30.58
N TYR A 371 -16.51 9.78 -30.72
CA TYR A 371 -15.91 8.81 -29.79
C TYR A 371 -15.79 9.35 -28.36
N TRP A 372 -15.74 10.67 -28.13
CA TRP A 372 -15.75 11.22 -26.76
C TRP A 372 -16.98 10.79 -25.96
N SER A 373 -18.11 10.49 -26.60
CA SER A 373 -19.33 9.98 -25.95
C SER A 373 -19.31 8.48 -25.62
N SER A 374 -18.31 7.73 -26.10
CA SER A 374 -18.22 6.28 -25.90
C SER A 374 -17.78 5.90 -24.48
N GLU A 375 -18.19 4.71 -24.00
CA GLU A 375 -17.97 4.27 -22.61
C GLU A 375 -16.49 4.32 -22.18
N ARG A 376 -15.55 3.87 -23.03
CA ARG A 376 -14.12 3.81 -22.65
C ARG A 376 -13.42 5.18 -22.66
N PRO A 377 -13.61 6.07 -23.64
CA PRO A 377 -13.18 7.47 -23.55
C PRO A 377 -13.72 8.16 -22.30
N GLN A 378 -15.02 8.05 -22.00
CA GLN A 378 -15.61 8.58 -20.77
C GLN A 378 -14.97 7.97 -19.50
N ALA A 379 -14.73 6.66 -19.49
CA ALA A 379 -14.01 6.00 -18.40
C ALA A 379 -12.60 6.56 -18.21
N TRP A 380 -11.86 6.78 -19.31
CA TRP A 380 -10.53 7.40 -19.27
C TRP A 380 -10.57 8.82 -18.68
N LEU A 381 -11.50 9.68 -19.11
CA LEU A 381 -11.65 11.05 -18.61
C LEU A 381 -11.79 11.10 -17.09
N HIS A 382 -12.67 10.25 -16.54
CA HIS A 382 -12.94 10.21 -15.11
C HIS A 382 -11.88 9.43 -14.31
N GLN A 383 -11.36 8.32 -14.84
CA GLN A 383 -10.33 7.53 -14.16
C GLN A 383 -8.99 8.27 -14.10
N GLY A 384 -8.58 8.90 -15.21
CA GLY A 384 -7.36 9.68 -15.33
C GLY A 384 -7.45 11.10 -14.76
N ASN A 385 -8.65 11.55 -14.38
CA ASN A 385 -8.93 12.92 -13.93
C ASN A 385 -8.37 13.96 -14.92
N CYS A 386 -8.75 13.80 -16.19
CA CYS A 386 -8.03 14.41 -17.30
C CYS A 386 -8.19 15.94 -17.36
N ALA A 387 -7.07 16.62 -17.64
CA ALA A 387 -7.09 17.93 -18.25
C ALA A 387 -7.41 17.75 -19.75
N LEU A 388 -8.46 18.43 -20.22
CA LEU A 388 -8.84 18.53 -21.62
C LEU A 388 -8.15 19.76 -22.22
N ILE A 389 -7.06 19.53 -22.94
CA ILE A 389 -6.14 20.57 -23.40
C ILE A 389 -6.33 20.77 -24.90
N LEU A 390 -6.80 21.96 -25.29
CA LEU A 390 -6.90 22.33 -26.70
C LEU A 390 -5.51 22.65 -27.25
N ILE A 391 -5.08 21.86 -28.23
CA ILE A 391 -3.78 21.98 -28.90
C ILE A 391 -3.98 22.39 -30.37
N PRO A 392 -2.98 23.00 -31.02
CA PRO A 392 -3.14 23.42 -32.40
C PRO A 392 -3.19 22.19 -33.33
N PRO A 393 -3.63 22.33 -34.58
CA PRO A 393 -3.51 21.27 -35.58
C PRO A 393 -2.03 20.91 -35.83
N LEU A 394 -1.53 19.88 -35.17
CA LEU A 394 -0.15 19.41 -35.30
C LEU A 394 -0.01 18.47 -36.50
N LEU A 395 0.35 19.01 -37.66
CA LEU A 395 0.86 18.26 -38.83
C LEU A 395 0.05 17.02 -39.23
N TYR A 396 -1.14 17.22 -39.80
CA TYR A 396 -1.95 16.12 -40.36
C TYR A 396 -2.02 16.08 -41.90
N SER A 397 -1.27 16.92 -42.63
CA SER A 397 -1.22 16.85 -44.09
C SER A 397 0.05 17.44 -44.73
N ASP A 398 0.64 16.72 -45.68
CA ASP A 398 1.52 17.29 -46.74
C ASP A 398 0.68 17.97 -47.85
N SER A 399 -0.65 17.78 -47.85
CA SER A 399 -1.60 18.46 -48.73
C SER A 399 -2.15 19.75 -48.10
N ALA A 400 -2.61 20.68 -48.93
CA ALA A 400 -3.10 22.01 -48.55
C ALA A 400 -4.53 22.00 -47.93
N ILE A 401 -4.82 21.06 -47.03
CA ILE A 401 -6.12 20.88 -46.38
C ILE A 401 -6.12 21.51 -44.96
N PRO A 402 -7.17 22.26 -44.57
CA PRO A 402 -7.39 22.71 -43.19
C PRO A 402 -7.39 21.58 -42.15
N CYS A 403 -6.28 21.39 -41.46
CA CYS A 403 -6.21 20.50 -40.30
C CYS A 403 -7.04 21.09 -39.14
N GLN A 404 -7.96 20.30 -38.56
CA GLN A 404 -8.73 20.72 -37.38
C GLN A 404 -7.87 20.70 -36.09
N PRO A 405 -8.13 21.60 -35.11
CA PRO A 405 -7.47 21.55 -33.81
C PRO A 405 -7.74 20.21 -33.12
N GLN A 406 -6.81 19.75 -32.28
CA GLN A 406 -6.91 18.49 -31.55
C GLN A 406 -7.16 18.74 -30.06
N LEU A 407 -7.72 17.75 -29.38
CA LEU A 407 -7.95 17.78 -27.93
C LEU A 407 -7.14 16.65 -27.27
N LEU A 408 -6.24 17.01 -26.35
CA LEU A 408 -5.57 16.03 -25.49
C LEU A 408 -6.37 15.84 -24.21
N ALA A 409 -6.87 14.63 -23.98
CA ALA A 409 -7.37 14.22 -22.67
C ALA A 409 -6.24 13.62 -21.84
N ALA A 410 -5.50 14.48 -21.13
CA ALA A 410 -4.26 14.13 -20.45
C ALA A 410 -4.43 13.99 -18.92
N SER A 411 -3.96 12.89 -18.34
CA SER A 411 -3.97 12.69 -16.88
C SER A 411 -2.87 13.49 -16.16
N TYR A 412 -1.83 13.92 -16.88
CA TYR A 412 -0.72 14.70 -16.33
C TYR A 412 -0.99 16.21 -16.48
N ARG A 413 -1.62 16.78 -15.44
CA ARG A 413 -2.08 18.18 -15.42
C ARG A 413 -1.05 19.25 -15.83
N PRO A 414 0.28 19.17 -15.55
CA PRO A 414 1.25 20.16 -16.00
C PRO A 414 1.27 20.42 -17.52
N LEU A 415 0.76 19.49 -18.34
CA LEU A 415 0.60 19.70 -19.78
C LEU A 415 -0.45 20.77 -20.13
N SER A 416 -1.27 21.24 -19.19
CA SER A 416 -2.17 22.38 -19.42
C SER A 416 -1.44 23.66 -19.84
N ALA A 417 -0.14 23.76 -19.58
CA ALA A 417 0.72 24.83 -20.09
C ALA A 417 0.90 24.80 -21.62
N LEU A 418 0.53 23.70 -22.30
CA LEU A 418 0.52 23.58 -23.76
C LEU A 418 -0.80 24.06 -24.41
N ALA A 419 -1.79 24.49 -23.62
CA ALA A 419 -3.09 24.94 -24.12
C ALA A 419 -2.96 26.21 -24.96
N VAL A 420 -3.57 26.24 -26.14
CA VAL A 420 -3.55 27.41 -27.02
C VAL A 420 -4.79 28.28 -26.76
N SER A 421 -4.60 29.60 -26.70
CA SER A 421 -5.66 30.58 -26.45
C SER A 421 -6.60 30.83 -27.65
N SER A 422 -6.22 30.39 -28.85
CA SER A 422 -7.01 30.53 -30.08
C SER A 422 -6.80 29.33 -31.01
N PRO A 423 -7.86 28.76 -31.63
CA PRO A 423 -7.75 27.65 -32.58
C PRO A 423 -7.28 28.07 -33.99
N ALA A 424 -6.71 29.26 -34.15
CA ALA A 424 -6.20 29.75 -35.42
C ALA A 424 -5.00 28.92 -35.93
N PHE A 425 -4.86 28.84 -37.25
CA PHE A 425 -3.80 28.07 -37.92
C PHE A 425 -2.40 28.44 -37.41
N ALA A 426 -1.71 27.45 -36.85
CA ALA A 426 -0.28 27.51 -36.57
C ALA A 426 0.50 26.93 -37.77
N PRO A 427 1.60 27.56 -38.23
CA PRO A 427 2.42 27.02 -39.31
C PRO A 427 3.11 25.70 -38.90
N PRO A 428 3.46 24.81 -39.84
CA PRO A 428 4.03 23.49 -39.55
C PRO A 428 5.34 23.49 -38.74
N GLN A 429 6.05 24.62 -38.70
CA GLN A 429 7.23 24.83 -37.84
C GLN A 429 6.88 24.81 -36.32
N CYS A 430 5.62 24.96 -35.94
CA CYS A 430 5.18 24.91 -34.54
C CYS A 430 5.18 23.51 -33.93
N ALA A 431 5.21 22.43 -34.73
CA ALA A 431 5.07 21.08 -34.19
C ALA A 431 6.33 20.56 -33.48
N SER A 432 7.52 20.86 -33.98
CA SER A 432 8.78 20.55 -33.28
C SER A 432 8.93 21.38 -32.01
N ALA A 433 8.45 22.63 -32.01
CA ALA A 433 8.41 23.49 -30.83
C ALA A 433 7.43 22.93 -29.78
N PHE A 434 6.23 22.49 -30.19
CA PHE A 434 5.28 21.82 -29.32
C PHE A 434 5.87 20.53 -28.72
N ALA A 435 6.48 19.68 -29.54
CA ALA A 435 7.10 18.43 -29.08
C ALA A 435 8.25 18.68 -28.09
N SER A 436 9.03 19.73 -28.30
CA SER A 436 10.11 20.16 -27.38
C SER A 436 9.55 20.67 -26.04
N SER A 437 8.47 21.46 -26.08
CA SER A 437 7.76 21.91 -24.86
C SER A 437 7.12 20.74 -24.11
N PHE A 438 6.49 19.80 -24.83
CA PHE A 438 5.98 18.55 -24.27
C PHE A 438 7.09 17.75 -23.58
N ALA A 439 8.21 17.52 -24.27
CA ALA A 439 9.35 16.77 -23.74
C ALA A 439 9.93 17.44 -22.49
N THR A 440 10.01 18.78 -22.45
CA THR A 440 10.43 19.54 -21.27
C THR A 440 9.50 19.34 -20.08
N ILE A 441 8.17 19.38 -20.30
CA ILE A 441 7.17 19.15 -19.24
C ILE A 441 7.15 17.69 -18.78
N ALA A 442 7.41 16.74 -19.68
CA ALA A 442 7.42 15.30 -19.41
C ALA A 442 8.75 14.79 -18.84
N ALA A 443 9.87 15.50 -19.01
CA ALA A 443 11.20 15.09 -18.55
C ALA A 443 11.27 14.66 -17.07
N PRO A 444 10.58 15.33 -16.11
CA PRO A 444 10.55 14.89 -14.71
C PRO A 444 9.88 13.53 -14.46
N LEU A 445 9.29 12.89 -15.47
CA LEU A 445 8.71 11.54 -15.39
C LEU A 445 9.64 10.45 -15.94
N LEU A 446 10.77 10.82 -16.57
CA LEU A 446 11.61 9.94 -17.38
C LEU A 446 13.08 9.93 -16.89
N PRO A 447 13.80 8.80 -17.03
CA PRO A 447 15.23 8.75 -16.77
C PRO A 447 16.02 9.45 -17.89
N ALA A 448 17.14 10.07 -17.54
CA ALA A 448 18.03 10.81 -18.44
C ALA A 448 19.06 9.90 -19.15
N GLU A 449 18.59 9.05 -20.09
CA GLU A 449 19.40 8.11 -20.89
C GLU A 449 19.30 8.31 -22.43
N GLY A 450 18.18 8.82 -22.95
CA GLY A 450 17.99 9.20 -24.37
C GLY A 450 17.81 8.06 -25.38
N ARG A 451 17.51 6.83 -24.93
CA ARG A 451 17.54 5.62 -25.79
C ARG A 451 16.21 5.34 -26.48
N GLU A 452 16.31 4.86 -27.72
CA GLU A 452 15.21 4.20 -28.43
C GLU A 452 15.20 2.71 -28.06
N LEU A 453 14.07 2.23 -27.57
CA LEU A 453 13.92 0.88 -27.03
C LEU A 453 13.00 0.03 -27.92
N SER A 454 13.29 -1.26 -28.06
CA SER A 454 12.39 -2.22 -28.69
C SER A 454 11.51 -2.94 -27.65
N LEU A 455 10.28 -3.30 -28.03
CA LEU A 455 9.32 -3.95 -27.14
C LEU A 455 9.90 -5.19 -26.42
N GLN A 456 10.65 -6.02 -27.15
CA GLN A 456 11.29 -7.22 -26.59
C GLN A 456 12.46 -6.91 -25.64
N SER A 457 13.17 -5.80 -25.84
CA SER A 457 14.21 -5.34 -24.91
C SER A 457 13.58 -4.90 -23.58
N VAL A 458 12.52 -4.07 -23.66
CA VAL A 458 11.81 -3.57 -22.47
C VAL A 458 11.16 -4.71 -21.69
N ILE A 459 10.49 -5.65 -22.35
CA ILE A 459 9.83 -6.77 -21.65
C ILE A 459 10.86 -7.60 -20.86
N LYS A 460 12.09 -7.74 -21.37
CA LYS A 460 13.18 -8.43 -20.68
C LYS A 460 13.82 -7.62 -19.55
N SER A 461 13.70 -6.29 -19.56
CA SER A 461 14.23 -5.41 -18.51
C SER A 461 13.26 -5.17 -17.35
N ILE A 462 12.00 -5.62 -17.43
CA ILE A 462 11.05 -5.53 -16.32
C ILE A 462 11.59 -6.35 -15.12
N PRO A 463 11.76 -5.74 -13.92
CA PRO A 463 12.26 -6.43 -12.75
C PRO A 463 11.42 -7.65 -12.37
N ARG A 464 12.10 -8.75 -12.05
CA ARG A 464 11.48 -9.95 -11.53
C ARG A 464 11.21 -9.80 -10.03
N LYS A 465 10.12 -10.39 -9.55
CA LYS A 465 9.83 -10.44 -8.12
C LYS A 465 10.76 -11.49 -7.49
N GLY A 466 11.68 -11.05 -6.62
CA GLY A 466 12.63 -11.96 -5.97
C GLY A 466 11.95 -12.98 -5.03
N LEU A 467 12.59 -14.11 -4.75
CA LEU A 467 12.05 -15.17 -3.87
C LEU A 467 11.54 -14.64 -2.52
N PHE A 468 12.30 -13.76 -1.88
CA PHE A 468 12.00 -13.20 -0.55
C PHE A 468 11.37 -11.80 -0.59
N ALA A 469 11.01 -11.29 -1.78
CA ALA A 469 10.48 -9.93 -1.94
C ALA A 469 9.03 -9.84 -1.43
N GLY A 470 8.79 -9.04 -0.39
CA GLY A 470 7.43 -8.76 0.07
C GLY A 470 6.55 -8.06 -0.99
N PRO A 471 5.22 -8.10 -0.84
CA PRO A 471 4.44 -8.91 0.11
C PRO A 471 4.31 -10.38 -0.34
N HIS A 472 3.96 -11.23 0.61
CA HIS A 472 3.59 -12.64 0.41
C HIS A 472 2.09 -12.84 0.70
N ALA A 473 1.47 -13.84 0.09
CA ALA A 473 0.13 -14.29 0.48
C ALA A 473 0.17 -14.82 1.93
N LEU A 474 -0.87 -14.49 2.69
CA LEU A 474 -1.01 -14.90 4.09
C LEU A 474 -1.81 -16.20 4.23
N HIS A 475 -2.75 -16.44 3.31
CA HIS A 475 -3.60 -17.62 3.32
C HIS A 475 -3.79 -18.17 1.91
N ASP A 476 -3.80 -19.49 1.81
CA ASP A 476 -4.13 -20.24 0.58
C ASP A 476 -5.43 -21.05 0.71
N GLY A 477 -5.98 -21.19 1.92
CA GLY A 477 -7.15 -22.02 2.21
C GLY A 477 -6.83 -23.45 2.64
N ALA A 478 -5.57 -23.92 2.52
CA ALA A 478 -5.16 -25.27 2.90
C ALA A 478 -4.60 -25.40 4.33
N GLY A 479 -4.38 -24.29 5.03
CA GLY A 479 -4.07 -24.26 6.46
C GLY A 479 -2.61 -23.93 6.78
N LYS A 480 -2.25 -24.02 8.07
CA LYS A 480 -0.98 -23.57 8.67
C LYS A 480 0.30 -24.10 8.00
N ARG A 481 0.22 -25.25 7.33
CA ARG A 481 1.36 -25.97 6.73
C ARG A 481 1.37 -25.92 5.20
N SER A 482 0.57 -25.02 4.62
CA SER A 482 0.49 -24.80 3.19
C SER A 482 0.75 -23.32 2.89
N ILE A 483 1.30 -23.05 1.71
CA ILE A 483 1.62 -21.71 1.23
C ILE A 483 1.09 -21.57 -0.19
N ALA A 484 0.55 -20.40 -0.52
CA ALA A 484 -0.06 -20.15 -1.82
C ALA A 484 0.97 -20.22 -2.97
N ASP A 485 2.16 -19.67 -2.73
CA ASP A 485 3.19 -19.41 -3.72
C ASP A 485 4.31 -20.46 -3.63
N TRP A 486 4.37 -21.33 -4.63
CA TRP A 486 5.33 -22.43 -4.75
C TRP A 486 6.49 -22.11 -5.71
N SER A 487 6.84 -20.83 -5.86
CA SER A 487 8.02 -20.42 -6.64
C SER A 487 9.34 -21.02 -6.12
N SER A 488 9.41 -21.36 -4.83
CA SER A 488 10.49 -22.15 -4.23
C SER A 488 9.90 -23.19 -3.26
N PRO A 489 9.71 -24.45 -3.71
CA PRO A 489 9.19 -25.52 -2.87
C PRO A 489 10.16 -25.86 -1.72
N ALA A 490 9.69 -25.73 -0.48
CA ALA A 490 10.49 -26.04 0.71
C ALA A 490 10.47 -27.53 1.13
N SER A 491 9.65 -28.36 0.47
CA SER A 491 9.46 -29.79 0.78
C SER A 491 10.26 -30.71 -0.15
N HIS A 492 10.40 -31.98 0.24
CA HIS A 492 10.92 -33.02 -0.64
C HIS A 492 9.93 -33.35 -1.77
N ASP A 493 10.43 -33.63 -2.97
CA ASP A 493 9.66 -33.95 -4.19
C ASP A 493 9.08 -35.39 -4.15
N ALA A 494 8.20 -35.66 -3.19
CA ALA A 494 7.64 -36.98 -2.93
C ALA A 494 6.89 -37.60 -4.13
N PHE A 495 6.35 -36.76 -5.02
CA PHE A 495 5.60 -37.15 -6.21
C PHE A 495 6.38 -37.01 -7.52
N ARG A 496 7.72 -36.92 -7.49
CA ARG A 496 8.56 -36.77 -8.71
C ARG A 496 8.27 -37.78 -9.82
N GLY A 497 8.14 -39.06 -9.46
CA GLY A 497 7.85 -40.14 -10.41
C GLY A 497 6.42 -40.06 -10.94
N LEU A 498 5.44 -39.91 -10.05
CA LEU A 498 4.03 -39.73 -10.38
C LEU A 498 3.80 -38.53 -11.32
N ARG A 499 4.37 -37.37 -11.01
CA ARG A 499 4.29 -36.17 -11.84
C ARG A 499 4.79 -36.44 -13.25
N LYS A 500 5.96 -37.09 -13.41
CA LYS A 500 6.50 -37.46 -14.73
C LYS A 500 5.57 -38.40 -15.50
N ALA A 501 5.02 -39.43 -14.84
CA ALA A 501 4.11 -40.38 -15.46
C ALA A 501 2.81 -39.71 -15.95
N LEU A 502 2.18 -38.89 -15.10
CA LEU A 502 0.95 -38.17 -15.47
C LEU A 502 1.18 -37.08 -16.52
N LEU A 503 2.31 -36.35 -16.46
CA LEU A 503 2.70 -35.41 -17.53
C LEU A 503 2.85 -36.14 -18.86
N GLN A 504 3.57 -37.26 -18.90
CA GLN A 504 3.77 -38.04 -20.13
C GLN A 504 2.43 -38.58 -20.67
N PHE A 505 1.54 -39.05 -19.80
CA PHE A 505 0.18 -39.46 -20.17
C PHE A 505 -0.61 -38.31 -20.80
N CYS A 506 -0.62 -37.13 -20.17
CA CYS A 506 -1.31 -35.95 -20.69
C CYS A 506 -0.73 -35.45 -22.03
N ILE A 507 0.60 -35.51 -22.22
CA ILE A 507 1.26 -35.18 -23.49
C ILE A 507 0.83 -36.15 -24.60
N SER A 508 0.88 -37.46 -24.34
CA SER A 508 0.46 -38.50 -25.30
C SER A 508 -1.02 -38.35 -25.68
N ALA A 509 -1.89 -38.02 -24.72
CA ALA A 509 -3.32 -37.80 -24.93
C ALA A 509 -3.68 -36.40 -25.49
N ARG A 510 -2.69 -35.53 -25.73
CA ARG A 510 -2.84 -34.09 -26.09
C ARG A 510 -3.90 -33.37 -25.24
N ALA A 511 -3.85 -33.63 -23.95
CA ALA A 511 -4.82 -33.14 -22.98
C ALA A 511 -4.71 -31.63 -22.74
N ASP A 512 -3.55 -31.04 -23.00
CA ASP A 512 -3.31 -29.59 -23.08
C ASP A 512 -4.25 -28.91 -24.08
N LYS A 513 -4.35 -29.45 -25.31
CA LYS A 513 -5.19 -28.91 -26.37
C LYS A 513 -6.67 -29.14 -26.09
N ARG A 514 -7.02 -30.31 -25.54
CA ARG A 514 -8.39 -30.63 -25.10
C ARG A 514 -8.86 -29.69 -23.99
N LEU A 515 -7.99 -29.36 -23.03
CA LEU A 515 -8.30 -28.45 -21.93
C LEU A 515 -8.48 -27.01 -22.42
N LEU A 516 -7.59 -26.51 -23.29
CA LEU A 516 -7.77 -25.18 -23.91
C LEU A 516 -9.06 -25.09 -24.73
N ALA A 517 -9.39 -26.12 -25.51
CA ALA A 517 -10.65 -26.19 -26.24
C ALA A 517 -11.87 -26.20 -25.30
N ARG A 518 -11.79 -26.89 -24.15
CA ARG A 518 -12.82 -26.91 -23.10
C ARG A 518 -12.97 -25.54 -22.40
N GLY A 519 -11.88 -24.77 -22.28
CA GLY A 519 -11.92 -23.39 -21.79
C GLY A 519 -12.65 -22.44 -22.73
N SER A 520 -12.46 -22.59 -24.05
CA SER A 520 -13.19 -21.82 -25.08
C SER A 520 -14.62 -22.31 -25.30
N CYS A 521 -14.89 -23.60 -25.10
CA CYS A 521 -16.20 -24.23 -25.28
C CYS A 521 -16.60 -25.06 -24.04
N PRO A 522 -17.27 -24.45 -23.06
CA PRO A 522 -17.65 -25.12 -21.81
C PRO A 522 -18.62 -26.29 -22.03
N SER A 523 -18.33 -27.45 -21.42
CA SER A 523 -19.18 -28.64 -21.47
C SER A 523 -19.34 -29.27 -20.09
N ASN A 524 -20.43 -30.02 -19.89
CA ASN A 524 -20.67 -30.79 -18.67
C ASN A 524 -19.83 -32.08 -18.58
N GLU A 525 -19.27 -32.54 -19.69
CA GLU A 525 -18.51 -33.78 -19.78
C GLU A 525 -17.12 -33.68 -19.13
N PRO A 526 -16.64 -34.76 -18.49
CA PRO A 526 -15.28 -34.80 -17.95
C PRO A 526 -14.19 -34.60 -19.00
N LEU A 527 -13.02 -34.10 -18.60
CA LEU A 527 -11.90 -33.91 -19.53
C LEU A 527 -11.36 -35.25 -20.05
N PHE A 528 -11.25 -36.24 -19.16
CA PHE A 528 -10.82 -37.60 -19.45
C PHE A 528 -11.99 -38.60 -19.33
N SER A 529 -12.02 -39.57 -20.22
CA SER A 529 -12.96 -40.70 -20.20
C SER A 529 -12.64 -41.70 -19.08
N SER A 530 -13.60 -42.55 -18.72
CA SER A 530 -13.43 -43.55 -17.65
C SER A 530 -12.30 -44.54 -17.93
N SER A 531 -12.05 -44.88 -19.20
CA SER A 531 -10.94 -45.75 -19.61
C SER A 531 -9.58 -45.05 -19.47
N GLU A 532 -9.48 -43.78 -19.87
CA GLU A 532 -8.27 -42.96 -19.64
C GLU A 532 -7.96 -42.82 -18.14
N VAL A 533 -8.98 -42.58 -17.31
CA VAL A 533 -8.80 -42.49 -15.84
C VAL A 533 -8.39 -43.84 -15.26
N SER A 534 -8.90 -44.97 -15.77
CA SER A 534 -8.46 -46.30 -15.34
C SER A 534 -6.99 -46.55 -15.69
N ALA A 535 -6.60 -46.30 -16.95
CA ALA A 535 -5.21 -46.46 -17.38
C ALA A 535 -4.25 -45.54 -16.61
N ALA A 536 -4.68 -44.34 -16.24
CA ALA A 536 -3.89 -43.44 -15.41
C ALA A 536 -3.80 -43.89 -13.94
N ARG A 537 -4.82 -44.56 -13.39
CA ARG A 537 -4.79 -45.17 -12.04
C ARG A 537 -3.73 -46.27 -11.92
N ASP A 538 -3.57 -47.09 -12.95
CA ASP A 538 -2.56 -48.16 -13.00
C ASP A 538 -1.12 -47.62 -12.90
N LEU A 539 -0.90 -46.35 -13.24
CA LEU A 539 0.40 -45.69 -13.11
C LEU A 539 0.69 -45.15 -11.70
N VAL A 540 -0.31 -44.93 -10.84
CA VAL A 540 -0.17 -44.06 -9.66
C VAL A 540 0.83 -44.60 -8.63
N PHE A 541 0.54 -45.75 -8.03
CA PHE A 541 1.39 -46.33 -6.99
C PHE A 541 2.72 -46.88 -7.52
N PRO A 542 2.78 -47.56 -8.70
CA PRO A 542 4.05 -47.96 -9.29
C PRO A 542 5.01 -46.79 -9.54
N SER A 543 4.51 -45.62 -9.95
CA SER A 543 5.33 -44.41 -10.15
C SER A 543 5.85 -43.79 -8.85
N LEU A 544 5.38 -44.24 -7.69
CA LEU A 544 5.87 -43.88 -6.36
C LEU A 544 6.75 -44.97 -5.73
N GLY A 545 6.97 -46.10 -6.40
CA GLY A 545 7.63 -47.26 -5.82
C GLY A 545 6.79 -47.98 -4.76
N MET A 546 5.48 -47.72 -4.72
CA MET A 546 4.54 -48.28 -3.74
C MET A 546 3.80 -49.47 -4.35
N GLN A 547 3.45 -50.45 -3.50
CA GLN A 547 2.39 -51.41 -3.85
C GLN A 547 1.04 -50.68 -3.81
N THR A 548 0.17 -50.96 -4.79
CA THR A 548 -1.20 -50.44 -4.81
C THR A 548 -1.96 -50.99 -3.60
N PRO A 549 -2.52 -50.15 -2.71
CA PRO A 549 -3.28 -50.62 -1.56
C PRO A 549 -4.51 -51.44 -1.96
N ASP A 550 -4.84 -52.46 -1.16
CA ASP A 550 -6.11 -53.15 -1.29
C ASP A 550 -7.28 -52.16 -1.22
N ASN A 551 -8.22 -52.26 -2.16
CA ASN A 551 -9.35 -51.34 -2.29
C ASN A 551 -8.97 -49.86 -2.54
N ALA A 552 -7.75 -49.53 -3.00
CA ALA A 552 -7.32 -48.15 -3.29
C ALA A 552 -8.37 -47.36 -4.09
N TRP A 553 -8.90 -47.96 -5.15
CA TRP A 553 -9.89 -47.35 -6.06
C TRP A 553 -11.35 -47.61 -5.68
N TYR A 554 -11.62 -48.27 -4.55
CA TYR A 554 -12.97 -48.55 -4.08
C TYR A 554 -13.72 -47.25 -3.73
N VAL A 555 -14.95 -47.15 -4.21
CA VAL A 555 -15.85 -46.02 -3.97
C VAL A 555 -16.88 -46.45 -2.94
N HIS A 556 -16.88 -45.80 -1.78
CA HIS A 556 -17.81 -46.13 -0.69
C HIS A 556 -19.23 -45.66 -1.03
N PRO A 557 -20.29 -46.38 -0.59
CA PRO A 557 -21.68 -45.92 -0.76
C PRO A 557 -21.88 -44.49 -0.21
N TYR A 558 -22.50 -43.65 -1.05
CA TYR A 558 -22.73 -42.22 -0.81
C TYR A 558 -21.46 -41.37 -0.61
N GLN A 559 -20.31 -41.86 -1.06
CA GLN A 559 -19.01 -41.20 -0.93
C GLN A 559 -18.19 -41.40 -2.23
N PRO A 560 -18.27 -40.46 -3.20
CA PRO A 560 -17.75 -40.66 -4.55
C PRO A 560 -16.21 -40.68 -4.66
N MET A 561 -15.49 -40.29 -3.61
CA MET A 561 -14.03 -40.20 -3.62
C MET A 561 -13.39 -41.56 -3.29
N CYS A 562 -12.28 -41.88 -3.95
CA CYS A 562 -11.47 -43.07 -3.69
C CYS A 562 -10.63 -42.89 -2.41
N LEU A 563 -11.29 -42.92 -1.25
CA LEU A 563 -10.71 -42.54 0.04
C LEU A 563 -9.45 -43.31 0.43
N HIS A 564 -9.33 -44.58 0.04
CA HIS A 564 -8.16 -45.41 0.36
C HIS A 564 -6.93 -44.98 -0.42
N ALA A 565 -7.05 -44.73 -1.73
CA ALA A 565 -5.97 -44.15 -2.52
C ALA A 565 -5.59 -42.74 -2.04
N PHE A 566 -6.60 -41.93 -1.70
CA PHE A 566 -6.41 -40.56 -1.22
C PHE A 566 -5.63 -40.55 0.11
N GLU A 567 -5.99 -41.40 1.07
CA GLU A 567 -5.26 -41.55 2.34
C GLU A 567 -3.82 -42.01 2.12
N ALA A 568 -3.59 -43.04 1.30
CA ALA A 568 -2.24 -43.54 1.02
C ALA A 568 -1.32 -42.48 0.39
N LEU A 569 -1.87 -41.65 -0.51
CA LEU A 569 -1.16 -40.52 -1.12
C LEU A 569 -0.89 -39.39 -0.12
N ALA A 570 -1.82 -39.11 0.80
CA ALA A 570 -1.64 -38.14 1.88
C ALA A 570 -0.56 -38.60 2.88
N GLN A 571 -0.56 -39.88 3.25
CA GLN A 571 0.44 -40.50 4.13
C GLN A 571 1.85 -40.49 3.49
N HIS A 572 1.97 -40.82 2.20
CA HIS A 572 3.25 -40.75 1.46
C HIS A 572 3.84 -39.35 1.41
N CYS A 573 3.00 -38.31 1.38
CA CYS A 573 3.41 -36.90 1.46
C CYS A 573 3.65 -36.38 2.88
N GLY A 574 3.41 -37.19 3.92
CA GLY A 574 3.52 -36.75 5.32
C GLY A 574 2.46 -35.71 5.73
N ASP A 575 1.25 -35.79 5.15
CA ASP A 575 0.15 -34.91 5.52
C ASP A 575 -0.22 -35.06 7.01
N GLN A 576 -0.53 -33.94 7.66
CA GLN A 576 -0.75 -33.88 9.10
C GLN A 576 -2.18 -34.14 9.54
N ASP A 577 -3.16 -34.13 8.62
CA ASP A 577 -4.56 -34.40 8.94
C ASP A 577 -4.86 -35.91 9.00
N ILE A 578 -4.13 -36.62 9.87
CA ILE A 578 -4.15 -38.09 10.00
C ILE A 578 -5.53 -38.66 10.39
N HIS A 579 -6.42 -37.84 10.95
CA HIS A 579 -7.75 -38.27 11.39
C HIS A 579 -8.82 -38.10 10.29
N LEU A 580 -8.54 -37.39 9.19
CA LEU A 580 -9.54 -37.07 8.16
C LEU A 580 -10.18 -38.30 7.51
N PHE A 581 -9.36 -39.19 6.94
CA PHE A 581 -9.84 -40.33 6.16
C PHE A 581 -10.57 -41.41 6.99
N PRO A 582 -10.16 -41.75 8.23
CA PRO A 582 -10.96 -42.57 9.14
C PRO A 582 -12.39 -42.03 9.34
N HIS A 583 -12.54 -40.73 9.58
CA HIS A 583 -13.86 -40.10 9.70
C HIS A 583 -14.64 -40.12 8.38
N LEU A 584 -14.01 -39.83 7.24
CA LEU A 584 -14.69 -39.87 5.93
C LEU A 584 -15.20 -41.27 5.55
N ARG A 585 -14.51 -42.35 5.98
CA ARG A 585 -14.93 -43.75 5.76
C ARG A 585 -16.10 -44.17 6.64
N MET A 586 -16.07 -43.84 7.92
CA MET A 586 -17.17 -44.15 8.86
C MET A 586 -18.40 -43.27 8.60
N GLY A 587 -18.16 -42.03 8.21
CA GLY A 587 -19.11 -40.93 8.28
C GLY A 587 -18.60 -39.93 9.33
N VAL A 588 -18.54 -38.65 8.94
CA VAL A 588 -18.00 -37.59 9.77
C VAL A 588 -18.98 -37.23 10.90
N PRO A 589 -18.48 -36.92 12.10
CA PRO A 589 -19.32 -36.45 13.19
C PRO A 589 -19.75 -34.98 13.01
N THR A 590 -20.82 -34.63 13.70
CA THR A 590 -21.48 -33.31 13.69
C THR A 590 -20.85 -32.31 14.66
N GLY A 591 -20.04 -32.75 15.63
CA GLY A 591 -19.55 -31.91 16.72
C GLY A 591 -20.53 -31.76 17.87
N TYR A 592 -21.67 -32.47 17.81
CA TYR A 592 -22.58 -32.62 18.93
C TYR A 592 -21.84 -33.32 20.09
N LEU A 593 -21.96 -32.79 21.31
CA LEU A 593 -21.18 -33.24 22.48
C LEU A 593 -19.65 -33.10 22.34
N ASN A 594 -19.15 -32.24 21.44
CA ASN A 594 -17.73 -31.92 21.22
C ASN A 594 -16.88 -33.06 20.62
N ASP A 595 -17.46 -33.88 19.73
CA ASP A 595 -16.81 -35.10 19.22
C ASP A 595 -15.95 -34.94 17.94
N ILE A 596 -15.78 -33.71 17.43
CA ILE A 596 -14.85 -33.40 16.33
C ILE A 596 -13.44 -33.21 16.89
N PRO A 597 -12.45 -34.07 16.55
CA PRO A 597 -11.06 -33.85 16.94
C PRO A 597 -10.43 -32.72 16.12
N PRO A 598 -9.50 -31.92 16.70
CA PRO A 598 -8.74 -30.94 15.95
C PRO A 598 -7.89 -31.62 14.86
N SER A 599 -7.81 -30.99 13.69
CA SER A 599 -6.94 -31.43 12.59
C SER A 599 -5.49 -30.99 12.78
N ASN A 600 -5.23 -30.02 13.65
CA ASN A 600 -3.96 -29.28 13.82
C ASN A 600 -3.51 -28.48 12.58
N CYS A 601 -4.17 -28.65 11.43
CA CYS A 601 -3.92 -27.92 10.19
C CYS A 601 -4.55 -26.52 10.17
N PHE A 602 -5.56 -26.25 10.99
CA PHE A 602 -6.34 -25.00 10.97
C PHE A 602 -6.24 -24.22 12.28
N TRP A 603 -6.81 -23.01 12.34
CA TRP A 603 -6.72 -22.13 13.51
C TRP A 603 -7.97 -22.26 14.41
N PRO A 604 -7.83 -22.14 15.74
CA PRO A 604 -8.99 -22.14 16.64
C PRO A 604 -9.91 -20.94 16.37
N PRO A 605 -11.23 -21.07 16.59
CA PRO A 605 -12.17 -19.97 16.41
C PRO A 605 -11.93 -18.85 17.43
N LYS A 606 -12.17 -17.59 17.03
CA LYS A 606 -12.13 -16.42 17.91
C LYS A 606 -13.36 -16.36 18.82
N GLY A 607 -13.40 -17.24 19.81
CA GLY A 607 -14.46 -17.35 20.82
C GLY A 607 -15.76 -17.96 20.29
N GLN A 608 -16.55 -18.51 21.22
CA GLN A 608 -17.95 -18.87 21.00
C GLN A 608 -18.76 -18.32 22.17
N SER A 609 -19.64 -17.36 21.89
CA SER A 609 -20.54 -16.73 22.87
C SER A 609 -21.95 -16.72 22.28
N GLY A 610 -22.56 -17.89 22.27
CA GLY A 610 -23.95 -18.09 21.88
C GLY A 610 -24.72 -18.74 23.03
N GLU A 611 -26.02 -18.46 23.10
CA GLU A 611 -26.93 -19.16 24.01
C GLU A 611 -27.12 -20.60 23.52
N LEU A 612 -27.05 -21.58 24.43
CA LEU A 612 -27.24 -22.98 24.10
C LEU A 612 -28.73 -23.27 23.92
N ILE A 613 -29.15 -23.54 22.68
CA ILE A 613 -30.54 -23.84 22.33
C ILE A 613 -30.71 -25.38 22.39
N PRO A 614 -31.67 -25.92 23.15
CA PRO A 614 -31.91 -27.35 23.21
C PRO A 614 -32.41 -27.90 21.86
N LEU A 615 -32.22 -29.20 21.62
CA LEU A 615 -32.70 -29.85 20.39
C LEU A 615 -34.24 -29.76 20.29
N ALA A 616 -34.75 -29.40 19.12
CA ALA A 616 -36.16 -29.18 18.87
C ALA A 616 -36.68 -29.95 17.63
N LEU A 617 -37.96 -30.33 17.68
CA LEU A 617 -38.65 -31.09 16.63
C LEU A 617 -39.64 -30.16 15.90
N ASN A 618 -39.14 -29.36 14.95
CA ASN A 618 -39.99 -28.50 14.13
C ASN A 618 -40.76 -29.34 13.08
N LEU A 619 -42.08 -29.26 13.08
CA LEU A 619 -42.95 -29.93 12.09
C LEU A 619 -43.35 -29.04 10.91
N GLU A 620 -43.16 -27.72 11.04
CA GLU A 620 -43.45 -26.71 10.01
C GLU A 620 -42.18 -26.17 9.38
N ASN A 621 -42.21 -25.84 8.09
CA ASN A 621 -41.08 -25.27 7.37
C ASN A 621 -41.08 -23.74 7.37
N TRP A 622 -40.11 -23.14 6.67
CA TRP A 622 -40.13 -21.72 6.40
C TRP A 622 -41.09 -21.41 5.25
N LYS A 623 -41.78 -20.27 5.33
CA LYS A 623 -42.70 -19.77 4.29
C LYS A 623 -42.10 -19.77 2.87
N SER A 624 -40.78 -19.68 2.72
CA SER A 624 -40.11 -19.75 1.41
C SER A 624 -40.20 -21.13 0.74
N ALA A 625 -40.34 -22.21 1.51
CA ALA A 625 -40.60 -23.55 1.00
C ALA A 625 -42.10 -23.74 0.69
N ASP A 626 -42.98 -23.29 1.58
CA ASP A 626 -44.44 -23.50 1.48
C ASP A 626 -45.09 -22.66 0.37
N VAL A 627 -44.55 -21.47 0.06
CA VAL A 627 -45.02 -20.60 -1.03
C VAL A 627 -44.68 -21.16 -2.43
N ALA A 628 -43.79 -22.16 -2.53
CA ALA A 628 -43.38 -22.75 -3.79
C ALA A 628 -43.23 -24.29 -3.68
N PRO A 629 -44.32 -25.02 -3.38
CA PRO A 629 -44.25 -26.43 -3.02
C PRO A 629 -43.74 -27.32 -4.16
N GLU A 630 -44.03 -26.97 -5.42
CA GLU A 630 -43.53 -27.65 -6.61
C GLU A 630 -42.00 -27.56 -6.72
N VAL A 631 -41.43 -26.37 -6.48
CA VAL A 631 -39.97 -26.16 -6.51
C VAL A 631 -39.30 -26.85 -5.34
N THR A 632 -39.87 -26.76 -4.13
CA THR A 632 -39.35 -27.47 -2.96
C THR A 632 -39.35 -28.98 -3.19
N SER A 633 -40.43 -29.53 -3.76
CA SER A 633 -40.55 -30.97 -4.05
C SER A 633 -39.61 -31.41 -5.17
N ARG A 634 -39.43 -30.62 -6.24
CA ARG A 634 -38.44 -30.88 -7.29
C ARG A 634 -37.02 -30.91 -6.72
N LEU A 635 -36.65 -29.89 -5.93
CA LEU A 635 -35.32 -29.83 -5.31
C LEU A 635 -35.12 -30.99 -4.33
N LEU A 636 -36.12 -31.34 -3.52
CA LEU A 636 -36.06 -32.50 -2.62
C LEU A 636 -35.90 -33.81 -3.41
N GLN A 637 -36.59 -33.97 -4.55
CA GLN A 637 -36.40 -35.14 -5.41
C GLN A 637 -34.97 -35.21 -5.97
N GLU A 638 -34.39 -34.08 -6.39
CA GLU A 638 -32.97 -34.00 -6.80
C GLU A 638 -31.99 -34.38 -5.67
N GLU A 639 -32.32 -34.11 -4.40
CA GLU A 639 -31.54 -34.56 -3.23
C GLU A 639 -31.70 -36.07 -2.97
N LEU A 640 -32.90 -36.63 -3.17
CA LEU A 640 -33.22 -38.05 -3.00
C LEU A 640 -32.57 -38.91 -4.08
N ASP A 641 -32.73 -38.52 -5.36
CA ASP A 641 -32.17 -39.22 -6.53
C ASP A 641 -30.64 -39.27 -6.47
N ALA A 642 -30.01 -38.21 -5.94
CA ALA A 642 -28.57 -38.14 -5.72
C ALA A 642 -28.10 -38.79 -4.40
N GLY A 643 -29.03 -39.31 -3.58
CA GLY A 643 -28.75 -40.04 -2.34
C GLY A 643 -28.25 -39.19 -1.17
N TYR A 644 -28.45 -37.87 -1.19
CA TYR A 644 -28.00 -36.96 -0.13
C TYR A 644 -28.90 -36.97 1.10
N CYS A 645 -30.20 -37.19 0.89
CA CYS A 645 -31.16 -37.47 1.95
C CYS A 645 -31.97 -38.74 1.63
N PHE A 646 -32.80 -39.17 2.58
CA PHE A 646 -33.74 -40.28 2.39
C PHE A 646 -35.03 -40.00 3.16
N LYS A 647 -36.13 -40.55 2.68
CA LYS A 647 -37.40 -40.63 3.41
C LYS A 647 -37.29 -41.71 4.48
N PHE A 648 -37.79 -41.43 5.67
CA PHE A 648 -37.86 -42.38 6.77
C PHE A 648 -39.28 -42.98 6.82
N GLU A 649 -39.38 -44.28 6.59
CA GLU A 649 -40.64 -45.02 6.48
C GLU A 649 -41.18 -45.48 7.84
N GLY A 650 -41.12 -44.60 8.85
CA GLY A 650 -41.46 -44.94 10.24
C GLY A 650 -41.94 -43.75 11.07
N THR A 651 -42.33 -44.03 12.31
CA THR A 651 -42.87 -43.03 13.25
C THR A 651 -41.78 -42.15 13.88
N LEU A 652 -42.19 -41.05 14.55
CA LEU A 652 -41.27 -40.18 15.28
C LEU A 652 -40.62 -40.93 16.47
N GLU A 653 -41.36 -41.86 17.06
CA GLU A 653 -40.94 -42.75 18.15
C GLU A 653 -39.89 -43.75 17.66
N GLU A 654 -40.10 -44.35 16.48
CA GLU A 654 -39.10 -45.19 15.82
C GLU A 654 -37.83 -44.41 15.44
N ALA A 655 -37.97 -43.15 15.00
CA ALA A 655 -36.83 -42.28 14.73
C ALA A 655 -36.02 -41.98 16.01
N LYS A 656 -36.68 -41.72 17.16
CA LYS A 656 -36.02 -41.58 18.46
C LYS A 656 -35.31 -42.87 18.89
N SER A 657 -35.93 -44.02 18.65
CA SER A 657 -35.34 -45.34 18.95
C SER A 657 -34.12 -45.65 18.07
N ARG A 658 -34.14 -45.25 16.80
CA ARG A 658 -33.01 -45.39 15.86
C ARG A 658 -31.82 -44.49 16.22
N TRP A 659 -32.07 -43.27 16.69
CA TRP A 659 -31.04 -42.27 16.97
C TRP A 659 -31.04 -41.83 18.45
N PRO A 660 -30.56 -42.70 19.38
CA PRO A 660 -30.53 -42.40 20.81
C PRO A 660 -29.56 -41.26 21.17
N VAL A 661 -28.63 -40.90 20.27
CA VAL A 661 -27.71 -39.75 20.44
C VAL A 661 -28.49 -38.42 20.46
N GLY A 662 -29.57 -38.31 19.69
CA GLY A 662 -30.39 -37.12 19.61
C GLY A 662 -31.20 -37.06 18.32
N LEU A 663 -32.39 -36.48 18.41
CA LEU A 663 -33.29 -36.24 17.29
C LEU A 663 -33.61 -34.74 17.22
N ALA A 664 -33.43 -34.15 16.05
CA ALA A 664 -33.74 -32.74 15.79
C ALA A 664 -34.34 -32.59 14.39
N LEU A 665 -35.42 -31.82 14.28
CA LEU A 665 -36.06 -31.49 13.01
C LEU A 665 -35.88 -29.99 12.75
N GLY A 666 -35.09 -29.67 11.72
CA GLY A 666 -34.89 -28.33 11.21
C GLY A 666 -35.98 -27.91 10.23
N LYS A 667 -36.05 -26.60 9.97
CA LYS A 667 -36.99 -26.04 9.00
C LYS A 667 -36.35 -25.95 7.62
N LEU A 668 -36.97 -26.54 6.61
CA LEU A 668 -36.57 -26.31 5.21
C LEU A 668 -36.90 -24.88 4.79
N GLY A 669 -36.03 -24.34 3.93
CA GLY A 669 -36.31 -23.14 3.15
C GLY A 669 -35.74 -23.25 1.75
N VAL A 670 -36.40 -22.63 0.77
CA VAL A 670 -35.85 -22.46 -0.58
C VAL A 670 -35.20 -21.09 -0.70
N VAL A 671 -33.92 -21.07 -1.07
CA VAL A 671 -33.17 -19.83 -1.34
C VAL A 671 -33.23 -19.52 -2.83
N ARG A 672 -33.88 -18.40 -3.16
CA ARG A 672 -33.94 -17.82 -4.50
C ARG A 672 -33.06 -16.59 -4.57
N ALA A 673 -32.15 -16.54 -5.54
CA ALA A 673 -31.33 -15.37 -5.81
C ALA A 673 -31.25 -15.13 -7.33
N PRO A 674 -31.41 -13.89 -7.82
CA PRO A 674 -31.30 -13.59 -9.25
C PRO A 674 -29.97 -14.09 -9.83
N GLY A 675 -30.02 -14.75 -10.99
CA GLY A 675 -28.84 -15.31 -11.67
C GLY A 675 -28.20 -16.53 -10.98
N ARG A 676 -28.84 -17.14 -9.99
CA ARG A 676 -28.37 -18.36 -9.32
C ARG A 676 -29.45 -19.45 -9.36
N ALA A 677 -29.02 -20.70 -9.51
CA ALA A 677 -29.90 -21.85 -9.31
C ALA A 677 -30.51 -21.83 -7.90
N GLU A 678 -31.79 -22.17 -7.82
CA GLU A 678 -32.51 -22.34 -6.56
C GLU A 678 -31.84 -23.40 -5.70
N ARG A 679 -31.83 -23.22 -4.36
CA ARG A 679 -31.21 -24.18 -3.43
C ARG A 679 -32.12 -24.50 -2.28
N LEU A 680 -32.21 -25.78 -1.95
CA LEU A 680 -32.77 -26.26 -0.70
C LEU A 680 -31.76 -26.02 0.44
N VAL A 681 -32.23 -25.49 1.56
CA VAL A 681 -31.42 -25.23 2.76
C VAL A 681 -32.17 -25.73 3.99
N LEU A 682 -31.47 -26.42 4.89
CA LEU A 682 -31.99 -26.86 6.18
C LEU A 682 -31.50 -25.92 7.28
N ASP A 683 -32.41 -25.22 7.94
CA ASP A 683 -32.04 -24.40 9.10
C ASP A 683 -31.91 -25.26 10.36
N ASN A 684 -30.67 -25.65 10.64
CA ASN A 684 -30.27 -26.39 11.84
C ASN A 684 -30.11 -25.51 13.09
N SER A 685 -30.35 -24.20 12.98
CA SER A 685 -30.23 -23.24 14.09
C SER A 685 -31.50 -23.23 14.94
N VAL A 686 -32.67 -23.21 14.29
CA VAL A 686 -33.99 -23.30 14.95
C VAL A 686 -34.30 -24.67 15.55
N ALA A 687 -33.53 -25.70 15.17
CA ALA A 687 -33.60 -27.03 15.76
C ALA A 687 -32.64 -27.23 16.94
N GLY A 688 -31.89 -26.20 17.34
CA GLY A 688 -30.86 -26.27 18.39
C GLY A 688 -29.53 -26.88 17.93
N THR A 689 -29.53 -27.78 16.94
CA THR A 689 -28.35 -28.51 16.45
C THR A 689 -27.11 -27.63 16.27
N ASN A 690 -27.19 -26.53 15.51
CA ASN A 690 -26.05 -25.64 15.27
C ASN A 690 -25.45 -25.01 16.55
N SER A 691 -26.25 -24.82 17.61
CA SER A 691 -25.77 -24.24 18.88
C SER A 691 -25.09 -25.28 19.78
N GLN A 692 -25.41 -26.57 19.60
CA GLN A 692 -24.87 -27.70 20.35
C GLN A 692 -23.64 -28.32 19.66
N CYS A 693 -23.33 -27.90 18.43
CA CYS A 693 -22.21 -28.40 17.62
C CYS A 693 -20.94 -27.56 17.83
N THR A 694 -19.92 -28.15 18.44
CA THR A 694 -18.61 -27.50 18.61
C THR A 694 -17.66 -27.85 17.47
N VAL A 695 -17.19 -26.81 16.76
CA VAL A 695 -16.14 -26.94 15.74
C VAL A 695 -14.82 -26.41 16.31
N PRO A 696 -13.76 -27.24 16.47
CA PRO A 696 -12.54 -26.85 17.17
C PRO A 696 -11.63 -25.91 16.37
N GLU A 697 -11.72 -25.92 15.04
CA GLU A 697 -10.84 -25.15 14.15
C GLU A 697 -11.59 -24.65 12.90
N ARG A 698 -11.16 -23.52 12.35
CA ARG A 698 -11.73 -22.91 11.14
C ARG A 698 -10.67 -22.68 10.07
N GLN A 699 -11.07 -22.95 8.83
CA GLN A 699 -10.33 -22.60 7.61
C GLN A 699 -10.23 -21.08 7.48
N CYS A 700 -9.01 -20.57 7.24
CA CYS A 700 -8.79 -19.18 6.86
C CYS A 700 -8.84 -19.08 5.33
N PHE A 701 -9.79 -18.31 4.81
CA PHE A 701 -9.98 -18.19 3.37
C PHE A 701 -9.01 -17.19 2.73
N PRO A 702 -8.45 -17.50 1.55
CA PRO A 702 -7.69 -16.54 0.77
C PRO A 702 -8.58 -15.39 0.34
N SER A 703 -8.01 -14.18 0.34
CA SER A 703 -8.65 -12.97 -0.14
C SER A 703 -8.13 -12.60 -1.53
N ILE A 704 -8.72 -11.56 -2.13
CA ILE A 704 -8.18 -11.01 -3.37
C ILE A 704 -6.80 -10.34 -3.18
N HIS A 705 -6.44 -9.94 -1.96
CA HIS A 705 -5.08 -9.46 -1.65
C HIS A 705 -4.05 -10.60 -1.73
N ASP A 706 -4.41 -11.84 -1.39
CA ASP A 706 -3.50 -12.99 -1.48
C ASP A 706 -3.18 -13.33 -2.95
N VAL A 707 -4.13 -13.11 -3.88
CA VAL A 707 -3.88 -13.16 -5.33
C VAL A 707 -2.85 -12.09 -5.74
N SER A 708 -3.08 -10.83 -5.36
CA SER A 708 -2.15 -9.73 -5.67
C SER A 708 -0.76 -9.93 -5.04
N HIS A 709 -0.70 -10.44 -3.80
CA HIS A 709 0.56 -10.74 -3.12
C HIS A 709 1.30 -11.95 -3.72
N SER A 710 0.62 -12.79 -4.50
CA SER A 710 1.23 -13.90 -5.25
C SER A 710 1.55 -13.55 -6.71
N PHE A 711 1.25 -12.31 -7.14
CA PHE A 711 1.49 -11.84 -8.51
C PHE A 711 2.63 -10.80 -8.57
N PRO A 712 3.50 -10.85 -9.60
CA PRO A 712 3.75 -12.01 -10.45
C PRO A 712 4.39 -13.17 -9.64
N ILE A 713 4.39 -14.37 -10.23
CA ILE A 713 5.20 -15.51 -9.76
C ILE A 713 6.67 -15.09 -9.68
N ARG A 714 7.40 -15.61 -8.69
CA ARG A 714 8.75 -15.15 -8.35
C ARG A 714 9.80 -15.75 -9.29
N GLU A 715 10.92 -15.04 -9.43
CA GLU A 715 12.06 -15.38 -10.30
C GLU A 715 11.75 -15.53 -11.81
N THR A 716 10.50 -15.32 -12.24
CA THR A 716 10.09 -15.34 -13.64
C THR A 716 9.54 -13.97 -14.09
N SER A 717 9.76 -13.69 -15.38
CA SER A 717 9.15 -12.59 -16.14
C SER A 717 8.11 -13.10 -17.16
N ASP A 718 7.79 -14.39 -17.15
CA ASP A 718 6.92 -15.02 -18.13
C ASP A 718 5.47 -14.55 -17.99
N ARG A 719 4.73 -14.52 -19.11
CA ARG A 719 3.28 -14.32 -19.09
C ARG A 719 2.65 -15.44 -18.25
N GLN A 720 1.62 -15.10 -17.48
CA GLN A 720 0.90 -16.05 -16.64
C GLN A 720 -0.49 -16.35 -17.20
N MET A 721 -0.94 -17.58 -16.95
CA MET A 721 -2.29 -18.07 -17.23
C MET A 721 -2.81 -18.74 -15.95
N ALA A 722 -4.12 -18.75 -15.76
CA ALA A 722 -4.76 -19.41 -14.63
C ALA A 722 -5.81 -20.43 -15.07
N ILE A 723 -6.03 -21.41 -14.19
CA ILE A 723 -7.14 -22.37 -14.25
C ILE A 723 -7.98 -22.22 -12.97
N CYS A 724 -9.31 -22.12 -13.12
CA CYS A 724 -10.27 -22.13 -12.01
C CYS A 724 -11.12 -23.39 -12.05
N ILE A 725 -11.27 -24.06 -10.90
CA ILE A 725 -11.93 -25.37 -10.76
C ILE A 725 -12.94 -25.30 -9.60
N ASP A 726 -14.22 -25.48 -9.90
CA ASP A 726 -15.34 -25.55 -8.95
C ASP A 726 -15.71 -27.01 -8.65
N VAL A 727 -15.90 -27.37 -7.38
CA VAL A 727 -16.32 -28.73 -6.98
C VAL A 727 -17.85 -28.82 -6.81
N LYS A 728 -18.48 -29.77 -7.52
CA LYS A 728 -19.93 -29.97 -7.46
C LYS A 728 -20.40 -30.39 -6.06
N GLN A 729 -21.22 -29.55 -5.45
CA GLN A 729 -21.94 -29.84 -4.20
C GLN A 729 -20.99 -30.35 -3.11
N ALA A 730 -19.97 -29.54 -2.83
CA ALA A 730 -18.75 -29.96 -2.14
C ALA A 730 -18.98 -30.41 -0.68
N HIS A 731 -19.77 -29.67 0.11
CA HIS A 731 -20.17 -30.07 1.47
C HIS A 731 -20.77 -31.48 1.49
N LYS A 732 -21.66 -31.79 0.55
CA LYS A 732 -22.33 -33.09 0.41
C LYS A 732 -21.41 -34.25 -0.02
N ARG A 733 -20.10 -34.01 -0.23
CA ARG A 733 -19.09 -35.08 -0.32
C ARG A 733 -18.66 -35.62 1.04
N CYS A 734 -19.06 -35.00 2.13
CA CYS A 734 -18.81 -35.51 3.47
C CYS A 734 -20.08 -36.23 3.96
N ARG A 735 -20.05 -37.58 3.99
CA ARG A 735 -21.11 -38.41 4.57
C ARG A 735 -21.11 -38.26 6.09
N ILE A 736 -22.28 -38.18 6.73
CA ILE A 736 -22.46 -38.10 8.19
C ILE A 736 -22.48 -39.50 8.79
N ARG A 737 -21.97 -39.67 10.02
CA ARG A 737 -22.07 -40.93 10.78
C ARG A 737 -23.54 -41.33 10.97
N ASP A 738 -23.90 -42.60 10.74
CA ASP A 738 -25.31 -43.04 10.78
C ASP A 738 -26.02 -42.71 12.10
N SER A 739 -25.32 -42.86 13.25
CA SER A 739 -25.85 -42.56 14.59
C SER A 739 -26.21 -41.09 14.83
N GLU A 740 -25.77 -40.16 13.99
CA GLU A 740 -25.98 -38.72 14.14
C GLU A 740 -26.89 -38.12 13.05
N GLN A 741 -27.34 -38.92 12.08
CA GLN A 741 -28.26 -38.46 11.03
C GLN A 741 -29.59 -37.94 11.60
N GLY A 742 -30.02 -38.44 12.77
CA GLY A 742 -31.19 -37.94 13.51
C GLY A 742 -31.12 -36.46 13.90
N LEU A 743 -29.92 -35.86 13.97
CA LEU A 743 -29.73 -34.43 14.25
C LEU A 743 -30.00 -33.51 13.05
N LEU A 744 -30.23 -34.10 11.86
CA LEU A 744 -30.34 -33.43 10.56
C LEU A 744 -31.64 -33.83 9.83
N GLY A 745 -32.72 -33.98 10.59
CA GLY A 745 -34.04 -34.29 10.08
C GLY A 745 -34.84 -33.06 9.66
N PHE A 746 -35.89 -33.28 8.89
CA PHE A 746 -36.92 -32.30 8.54
C PHE A 746 -38.23 -32.98 8.12
N THR A 747 -39.30 -32.21 8.01
CA THR A 747 -40.60 -32.66 7.51
C THR A 747 -40.88 -32.10 6.11
N TRP A 748 -41.52 -32.89 5.25
CA TRP A 748 -42.13 -32.37 4.02
C TRP A 748 -43.39 -33.19 3.69
N HIS A 749 -44.52 -32.52 3.45
CA HIS A 749 -45.85 -33.16 3.28
C HIS A 749 -46.14 -34.30 4.27
N ASN A 750 -45.93 -34.04 5.57
CA ASN A 750 -46.12 -34.98 6.69
C ASN A 750 -45.23 -36.24 6.67
N ALA A 751 -44.25 -36.35 5.77
CA ALA A 751 -43.23 -37.39 5.81
C ALA A 751 -41.94 -36.87 6.49
N LEU A 752 -41.23 -37.77 7.17
CA LEU A 752 -39.93 -37.53 7.79
C LEU A 752 -38.80 -37.79 6.79
N TYR A 753 -37.80 -36.91 6.77
CA TYR A 753 -36.61 -37.02 5.93
C TYR A 753 -35.36 -36.69 6.74
N PHE A 754 -34.23 -37.34 6.42
CA PHE A 754 -32.94 -37.11 7.08
C PHE A 754 -31.81 -37.02 6.06
N PHE A 755 -30.84 -36.14 6.31
CA PHE A 755 -29.63 -36.04 5.49
C PHE A 755 -28.60 -37.13 5.84
N ARG A 756 -28.04 -37.78 4.82
CA ARG A 756 -26.91 -38.72 4.91
C ARG A 756 -25.55 -38.02 4.83
N CYS A 757 -25.50 -36.78 4.36
CA CYS A 757 -24.28 -36.00 4.12
C CYS A 757 -24.41 -34.59 4.70
N CYS A 758 -23.29 -33.90 4.92
CA CYS A 758 -23.24 -32.53 5.42
C CYS A 758 -24.14 -31.58 4.60
N PRO A 759 -25.26 -31.08 5.17
CA PRO A 759 -26.21 -30.25 4.43
C PRO A 759 -25.79 -28.78 4.42
N PHE A 760 -26.38 -27.99 3.51
CA PHE A 760 -26.29 -26.54 3.59
C PHE A 760 -27.06 -26.03 4.82
N GLY A 761 -26.41 -25.18 5.61
CA GLY A 761 -26.98 -24.59 6.84
C GLY A 761 -26.42 -25.16 8.14
N ALA A 762 -25.63 -26.24 8.11
CA ALA A 762 -24.95 -26.78 9.30
C ALA A 762 -23.55 -26.16 9.51
N VAL A 763 -23.19 -25.86 10.76
CA VAL A 763 -21.90 -25.23 11.11
C VAL A 763 -20.67 -26.08 10.81
N PHE A 764 -20.79 -27.40 10.93
CA PHE A 764 -19.70 -28.37 10.69
C PHE A 764 -19.48 -28.67 9.20
N SER A 765 -20.45 -28.41 8.31
CA SER A 765 -20.36 -28.76 6.89
C SER A 765 -19.14 -28.13 6.19
N GLN A 766 -18.83 -26.88 6.52
CA GLN A 766 -17.65 -26.20 5.98
C GLN A 766 -16.34 -26.72 6.60
N HIS A 767 -16.35 -27.17 7.85
CA HIS A 767 -15.14 -27.68 8.51
C HIS A 767 -14.66 -28.97 7.83
N TRP A 768 -15.57 -29.93 7.62
CA TRP A 768 -15.23 -31.20 6.97
C TRP A 768 -14.82 -31.06 5.52
N TRP A 769 -15.55 -30.25 4.74
CA TRP A 769 -15.12 -29.95 3.37
C TRP A 769 -13.80 -29.17 3.34
N GLY A 770 -13.58 -28.22 4.26
CA GLY A 770 -12.34 -27.47 4.37
C GLY A 770 -11.11 -28.36 4.58
N ARG A 771 -11.24 -29.44 5.36
CA ARG A 771 -10.19 -30.47 5.52
C ARG A 771 -9.94 -31.25 4.24
N VAL A 772 -10.99 -31.72 3.56
CA VAL A 772 -10.88 -32.43 2.26
C VAL A 772 -10.23 -31.54 1.20
N GLY A 773 -10.76 -30.33 1.00
CA GLY A 773 -10.23 -29.36 0.03
C GLY A 773 -8.80 -28.94 0.36
N GLY A 774 -8.49 -28.70 1.64
CA GLY A 774 -7.13 -28.37 2.08
C GLY A 774 -6.12 -29.49 1.82
N CYS A 775 -6.47 -30.74 2.13
CA CYS A 775 -5.65 -31.90 1.77
C CYS A 775 -5.50 -32.04 0.26
N THR A 776 -6.57 -31.80 -0.51
CA THR A 776 -6.54 -31.81 -1.98
C THR A 776 -5.53 -30.77 -2.51
N LEU A 777 -5.56 -29.54 -2.00
CA LEU A 777 -4.65 -28.47 -2.41
C LEU A 777 -3.19 -28.81 -2.05
N ARG A 778 -2.90 -29.33 -0.84
CA ARG A 778 -1.54 -29.76 -0.45
C ARG A 778 -0.99 -30.90 -1.33
N LEU A 779 -1.85 -31.86 -1.70
CA LEU A 779 -1.47 -32.91 -2.65
C LEU A 779 -1.24 -32.35 -4.06
N LEU A 780 -2.07 -31.41 -4.53
CA LEU A 780 -1.88 -30.78 -5.85
C LEU A 780 -0.60 -29.94 -5.91
N HIS A 781 -0.27 -29.19 -4.86
CA HIS A 781 1.01 -28.48 -4.77
C HIS A 781 2.21 -29.44 -4.88
N THR A 782 2.17 -30.54 -4.15
CA THR A 782 3.22 -31.58 -4.15
C THR A 782 3.27 -32.35 -5.47
N LEU A 783 2.12 -32.56 -6.12
CA LEU A 783 2.04 -33.17 -7.45
C LEU A 783 2.65 -32.27 -8.52
N LEU A 784 2.42 -30.95 -8.45
CA LEU A 784 2.93 -30.00 -9.44
C LEU A 784 4.43 -29.75 -9.25
N PHE A 785 4.90 -29.46 -8.03
CA PHE A 785 6.32 -29.24 -7.67
C PHE A 785 7.11 -28.36 -8.67
N LEU A 786 6.45 -27.39 -9.27
CA LEU A 786 6.98 -26.38 -10.20
C LEU A 786 6.60 -25.00 -9.68
N ALA A 787 7.21 -23.92 -10.17
CA ALA A 787 6.78 -22.57 -9.80
C ALA A 787 5.32 -22.33 -10.21
N HIS A 788 4.42 -22.14 -9.23
CA HIS A 788 2.99 -21.88 -9.42
C HIS A 788 2.40 -21.20 -8.18
N VAL A 789 1.19 -20.66 -8.33
CA VAL A 789 0.32 -20.26 -7.21
C VAL A 789 -0.87 -21.21 -7.14
N GLY A 790 -1.31 -21.58 -5.94
CA GLY A 790 -2.56 -22.32 -5.71
C GLY A 790 -3.34 -21.72 -4.54
N LEU A 791 -4.65 -21.52 -4.71
CA LEU A 791 -5.56 -20.97 -3.69
C LEU A 791 -6.89 -21.71 -3.71
N LEU A 792 -7.52 -21.86 -2.54
CA LEU A 792 -8.81 -22.51 -2.33
C LEU A 792 -9.75 -21.61 -1.52
N PHE A 793 -10.83 -21.14 -2.17
CA PHE A 793 -11.93 -20.46 -1.48
C PHE A 793 -13.15 -21.39 -1.44
N VAL A 794 -13.39 -22.03 -0.29
CA VAL A 794 -14.48 -23.01 -0.11
C VAL A 794 -14.40 -24.17 -1.12
N ASP A 795 -15.12 -24.10 -2.23
CA ASP A 795 -15.19 -25.08 -3.32
C ASP A 795 -14.57 -24.58 -4.64
N ASP A 796 -14.13 -23.32 -4.70
CA ASP A 796 -13.46 -22.67 -5.82
C ASP A 796 -11.92 -22.73 -5.67
N PHE A 797 -11.26 -23.63 -6.39
CA PHE A 797 -9.80 -23.63 -6.56
C PHE A 797 -9.39 -22.66 -7.69
N ILE A 798 -8.27 -21.96 -7.52
CA ILE A 798 -7.55 -21.30 -8.61
C ILE A 798 -6.06 -21.65 -8.55
N PHE A 799 -5.48 -21.97 -9.71
CA PHE A 799 -4.04 -22.11 -9.88
C PHE A 799 -3.56 -21.17 -10.97
N SER A 800 -2.40 -20.55 -10.80
CA SER A 800 -1.74 -19.77 -11.85
C SER A 800 -0.28 -20.16 -12.05
N GLN A 801 0.17 -20.21 -13.30
CA GLN A 801 1.52 -20.60 -13.69
C GLN A 801 1.94 -19.82 -14.96
N ALA A 802 3.21 -19.92 -15.35
CA ALA A 802 3.66 -19.53 -16.69
C ALA A 802 2.73 -20.10 -17.77
N ALA A 803 2.30 -19.26 -18.72
CA ALA A 803 1.26 -19.55 -19.70
C ALA A 803 1.63 -20.70 -20.66
N SER A 804 2.93 -20.93 -20.87
CA SER A 804 3.46 -22.07 -21.64
C SER A 804 3.29 -23.43 -20.93
N LEU A 805 3.17 -23.44 -19.60
CA LEU A 805 3.06 -24.67 -18.80
C LEU A 805 1.63 -24.92 -18.30
N MET A 806 0.87 -23.85 -18.02
CA MET A 806 -0.47 -23.94 -17.41
C MET A 806 -1.45 -24.89 -18.12
N PRO A 807 -1.52 -25.00 -19.47
CA PRO A 807 -2.39 -25.97 -20.14
C PRO A 807 -2.07 -27.43 -19.81
N LEU A 808 -0.78 -27.77 -19.69
CA LEU A 808 -0.36 -29.13 -19.38
C LEU A 808 -0.49 -29.44 -17.88
N SER A 809 -0.06 -28.52 -17.02
CA SER A 809 -0.25 -28.63 -15.56
C SER A 809 -1.73 -28.69 -15.19
N GLY A 810 -2.57 -27.87 -15.83
CA GLY A 810 -4.03 -27.89 -15.69
C GLY A 810 -4.65 -29.24 -16.08
N ALA A 811 -4.15 -29.86 -17.15
CA ALA A 811 -4.59 -31.19 -17.55
C ALA A 811 -4.22 -32.26 -16.51
N VAL A 812 -3.00 -32.18 -15.92
CA VAL A 812 -2.58 -33.07 -14.83
C VAL A 812 -3.42 -32.86 -13.56
N ILE A 813 -3.74 -31.62 -13.18
CA ILE A 813 -4.66 -31.32 -12.06
C ILE A 813 -6.03 -31.97 -12.33
N CYS A 814 -6.62 -31.75 -13.51
CA CYS A 814 -7.91 -32.33 -13.87
C CYS A 814 -7.88 -33.87 -13.85
N LEU A 815 -6.81 -34.49 -14.37
CA LEU A 815 -6.64 -35.94 -14.36
C LEU A 815 -6.55 -36.48 -12.92
N PHE A 816 -5.74 -35.85 -12.08
CA PHE A 816 -5.55 -36.28 -10.68
C PHE A 816 -6.84 -36.17 -9.86
N LEU A 817 -7.61 -35.08 -10.04
CA LEU A 817 -8.92 -34.94 -9.42
C LEU A 817 -9.90 -36.02 -9.89
N GLN A 818 -9.88 -36.40 -11.18
CA GLN A 818 -10.68 -37.54 -11.69
C GLN A 818 -10.22 -38.89 -11.14
N ILE A 819 -8.91 -39.14 -11.04
CA ILE A 819 -8.32 -40.35 -10.45
C ILE A 819 -8.84 -40.54 -9.02
N LEU A 820 -8.85 -39.48 -8.21
CA LEU A 820 -9.32 -39.49 -6.81
C LEU A 820 -10.85 -39.48 -6.66
N GLY A 821 -11.62 -39.29 -7.74
CA GLY A 821 -13.09 -39.23 -7.68
C GLY A 821 -13.66 -37.89 -7.16
N VAL A 822 -12.88 -36.80 -7.20
CA VAL A 822 -13.35 -35.46 -6.82
C VAL A 822 -14.27 -34.91 -7.92
N PRO A 823 -15.54 -34.56 -7.65
CA PRO A 823 -16.50 -34.23 -8.70
C PRO A 823 -16.35 -32.79 -9.20
N VAL A 824 -15.49 -32.57 -10.19
CA VAL A 824 -15.31 -31.27 -10.84
C VAL A 824 -16.56 -30.82 -11.61
N SER A 825 -16.86 -29.53 -11.54
CA SER A 825 -17.90 -28.85 -12.30
C SER A 825 -17.38 -28.41 -13.67
N TRP A 826 -17.26 -29.36 -14.59
CA TRP A 826 -16.66 -29.16 -15.93
C TRP A 826 -17.19 -27.96 -16.71
N LYS A 827 -18.50 -27.64 -16.61
CA LYS A 827 -19.11 -26.47 -17.28
C LYS A 827 -18.68 -25.12 -16.68
N LYS A 828 -18.15 -25.10 -15.46
CA LYS A 828 -17.59 -23.92 -14.79
C LYS A 828 -16.06 -23.87 -14.86
N LEU A 829 -15.41 -24.89 -15.41
CA LEU A 829 -13.97 -24.93 -15.58
C LEU A 829 -13.54 -23.75 -16.47
N GLN A 830 -12.61 -22.94 -16.00
CA GLN A 830 -12.04 -21.83 -16.77
C GLN A 830 -10.54 -22.06 -16.91
N ILE A 831 -9.97 -21.83 -18.10
CA ILE A 831 -8.53 -21.72 -18.30
C ILE A 831 -8.26 -20.58 -19.28
N SER A 832 -7.54 -19.55 -18.83
CA SER A 832 -7.28 -18.35 -19.62
C SER A 832 -6.27 -17.42 -18.92
N CYS A 833 -5.71 -16.46 -19.65
CA CYS A 833 -5.05 -15.30 -19.05
C CYS A 833 -6.04 -14.36 -18.34
N ARG A 834 -7.35 -14.50 -18.60
CA ARG A 834 -8.44 -13.74 -17.97
C ARG A 834 -9.51 -14.68 -17.42
N VAL A 835 -9.66 -14.72 -16.09
CA VAL A 835 -10.57 -15.65 -15.38
C VAL A 835 -11.39 -14.93 -14.32
N ASP A 836 -12.60 -15.42 -14.04
CA ASP A 836 -13.45 -14.93 -12.96
C ASP A 836 -13.34 -15.86 -11.73
N TRP A 837 -12.96 -15.32 -10.57
CA TRP A 837 -12.82 -16.05 -9.30
C TRP A 837 -13.39 -15.24 -8.12
N ILE A 838 -14.17 -15.89 -7.24
CA ILE A 838 -14.86 -15.32 -6.06
C ILE A 838 -15.62 -13.97 -6.26
N GLY A 839 -16.00 -13.66 -7.51
CA GLY A 839 -16.71 -12.42 -7.89
C GLY A 839 -15.83 -11.30 -8.44
N TRP A 840 -14.52 -11.52 -8.54
CA TRP A 840 -13.56 -10.66 -9.22
C TRP A 840 -13.20 -11.22 -10.60
N ARG A 841 -12.80 -10.33 -11.51
CA ARG A 841 -12.27 -10.65 -12.84
C ARG A 841 -10.78 -10.36 -12.85
N LEU A 842 -9.97 -11.40 -12.95
CA LEU A 842 -8.51 -11.35 -12.95
C LEU A 842 -8.00 -11.29 -14.39
N CYS A 843 -6.98 -10.50 -14.66
CA CYS A 843 -6.30 -10.44 -15.95
C CYS A 843 -4.79 -10.54 -15.73
N PHE A 844 -4.24 -11.73 -15.91
CA PHE A 844 -2.82 -12.04 -15.72
C PHE A 844 -1.93 -11.44 -16.81
N SER A 845 -2.46 -11.18 -18.02
CA SER A 845 -1.71 -10.48 -19.08
C SER A 845 -1.40 -9.03 -18.69
N SER A 846 -2.38 -8.26 -18.22
CA SER A 846 -2.19 -6.87 -17.77
C SER A 846 -1.83 -6.72 -16.29
N GLY A 847 -1.86 -7.81 -15.51
CA GLY A 847 -1.68 -7.74 -14.06
C GLY A 847 -2.72 -6.86 -13.37
N THR A 848 -3.98 -6.94 -13.78
CA THR A 848 -5.08 -6.12 -13.23
C THR A 848 -6.29 -6.94 -12.82
N VAL A 849 -7.05 -6.41 -11.86
CA VAL A 849 -8.26 -7.00 -11.30
C VAL A 849 -9.41 -6.00 -11.33
N SER A 850 -10.61 -6.45 -11.70
CA SER A 850 -11.83 -5.63 -11.67
C SER A 850 -13.03 -6.38 -11.09
N LEU A 851 -14.08 -5.65 -10.70
CA LEU A 851 -15.35 -6.27 -10.31
C LEU A 851 -16.01 -6.95 -11.51
N ARG A 852 -16.63 -8.13 -11.31
CA ARG A 852 -17.52 -8.71 -12.34
C ARG A 852 -18.67 -7.74 -12.65
N GLU A 853 -19.04 -7.66 -13.91
CA GLU A 853 -20.05 -6.70 -14.38
C GLU A 853 -21.39 -6.81 -13.66
N GLU A 854 -21.93 -8.03 -13.47
CA GLU A 854 -23.14 -8.26 -12.68
C GLU A 854 -23.04 -7.73 -11.24
N LYS A 855 -21.85 -7.77 -10.63
CA LYS A 855 -21.61 -7.24 -9.29
C LYS A 855 -21.54 -5.71 -9.29
N ARG A 856 -20.88 -5.12 -10.30
CA ARG A 856 -20.86 -3.66 -10.56
C ARG A 856 -22.28 -3.12 -10.74
N LEU A 857 -23.06 -3.71 -11.65
CA LEU A 857 -24.43 -3.32 -11.96
C LEU A 857 -25.37 -3.50 -10.76
N ARG A 858 -25.25 -4.59 -10.00
CA ARG A 858 -26.04 -4.79 -8.77
C ARG A 858 -25.74 -3.73 -7.71
N LEU A 859 -24.47 -3.36 -7.52
CA LEU A 859 -24.11 -2.32 -6.55
C LEU A 859 -24.58 -0.93 -7.03
N LEU A 860 -24.46 -0.64 -8.34
CA LEU A 860 -24.96 0.59 -8.95
C LEU A 860 -26.49 0.72 -8.80
N GLU A 861 -27.25 -0.35 -8.99
CA GLU A 861 -28.71 -0.33 -8.79
C GLU A 861 -29.09 -0.14 -7.32
N GLN A 862 -28.33 -0.70 -6.37
CA GLN A 862 -28.52 -0.39 -4.95
C GLN A 862 -28.24 1.09 -4.64
N VAL A 863 -27.17 1.67 -5.18
CA VAL A 863 -26.85 3.11 -5.04
C VAL A 863 -28.00 3.97 -5.59
N ARG A 864 -28.46 3.69 -6.82
CA ARG A 864 -29.57 4.40 -7.46
C ARG A 864 -30.90 4.22 -6.73
N SER A 865 -31.14 3.06 -6.12
CA SER A 865 -32.31 2.81 -5.27
C SER A 865 -32.28 3.71 -4.02
N LEU A 866 -31.13 3.78 -3.33
CA LEU A 866 -30.95 4.63 -2.15
C LEU A 866 -31.08 6.13 -2.48
N LEU A 867 -30.54 6.58 -3.62
CA LEU A 867 -30.68 7.97 -4.10
C LEU A 867 -32.14 8.33 -4.44
N ARG A 868 -32.90 7.43 -5.09
CA ARG A 868 -34.33 7.64 -5.40
C ARG A 868 -35.22 7.70 -4.15
N GLY A 869 -34.80 7.13 -3.02
CA GLY A 869 -35.59 7.04 -1.78
C GLY A 869 -35.89 8.36 -1.04
N GLY A 870 -35.59 9.53 -1.62
CA GLY A 870 -35.88 10.84 -1.01
C GLY A 870 -35.26 11.04 0.38
N GLY A 871 -34.14 10.36 0.64
CA GLY A 871 -33.45 10.38 1.93
C GLY A 871 -34.12 9.58 3.05
N ARG A 872 -35.17 8.77 2.80
CA ARG A 872 -35.79 7.85 3.78
C ARG A 872 -35.73 6.42 3.27
N ILE A 873 -35.00 5.56 3.98
CA ILE A 873 -34.72 4.18 3.57
C ILE A 873 -34.98 3.20 4.72
N SER A 874 -35.11 1.90 4.43
CA SER A 874 -35.13 0.88 5.47
C SER A 874 -33.72 0.52 5.94
N THR A 875 -33.63 0.01 7.17
CA THR A 875 -32.36 -0.45 7.76
C THR A 875 -31.78 -1.62 6.96
N LYS A 876 -32.64 -2.56 6.50
CA LYS A 876 -32.23 -3.73 5.70
C LYS A 876 -31.66 -3.36 4.33
N GLU A 877 -32.18 -2.32 3.67
CA GLU A 877 -31.61 -1.83 2.41
C GLU A 877 -30.21 -1.24 2.62
N LEU A 878 -30.04 -0.44 3.69
CA LEU A 878 -28.74 0.14 4.04
C LEU A 878 -27.71 -0.92 4.44
N GLU A 879 -28.10 -1.91 5.25
CA GLU A 879 -27.26 -3.07 5.62
C GLU A 879 -26.85 -3.89 4.40
N SER A 880 -27.80 -4.14 3.47
CA SER A 880 -27.54 -4.89 2.24
C SER A 880 -26.56 -4.17 1.32
N PHE A 881 -26.70 -2.84 1.17
CA PHE A 881 -25.76 -2.01 0.44
C PHE A 881 -24.39 -1.99 1.13
N LEU A 882 -24.33 -1.71 2.44
CA LEU A 882 -23.09 -1.65 3.22
C LEU A 882 -22.28 -2.96 3.13
N GLY A 883 -22.94 -4.12 3.22
CA GLY A 883 -22.28 -5.42 3.08
C GLY A 883 -21.67 -5.62 1.69
N LEU A 884 -22.39 -5.27 0.62
CA LEU A 884 -21.87 -5.40 -0.75
C LEU A 884 -20.78 -4.36 -1.05
N ALA A 885 -20.96 -3.12 -0.60
CA ALA A 885 -20.01 -2.03 -0.77
C ALA A 885 -18.69 -2.29 -0.02
N MET A 886 -18.74 -2.78 1.23
CA MET A 886 -17.53 -3.09 2.01
C MET A 886 -16.72 -4.23 1.37
N TRP A 887 -17.39 -5.25 0.82
CA TRP A 887 -16.73 -6.30 0.03
C TRP A 887 -16.12 -5.74 -1.26
N ALA A 888 -16.88 -4.91 -1.99
CA ALA A 888 -16.42 -4.31 -3.24
C ALA A 888 -15.22 -3.37 -3.03
N CYS A 889 -15.18 -2.64 -1.91
CA CYS A 889 -14.12 -1.67 -1.60
C CYS A 889 -12.86 -2.30 -0.98
N ALA A 890 -12.75 -3.64 -0.89
CA ALA A 890 -11.56 -4.32 -0.37
C ALA A 890 -10.27 -3.89 -1.10
N LEU A 891 -10.33 -3.73 -2.42
CA LEU A 891 -9.23 -3.24 -3.26
C LEU A 891 -9.24 -1.73 -3.54
N PHE A 892 -10.21 -0.98 -2.99
CA PHE A 892 -10.40 0.44 -3.30
C PHE A 892 -10.47 1.28 -2.01
N PRO A 893 -9.31 1.57 -1.38
CA PRO A 893 -9.27 2.29 -0.10
C PRO A 893 -9.94 3.67 -0.14
N THR A 894 -9.88 4.37 -1.28
CA THR A 894 -10.58 5.63 -1.52
C THR A 894 -12.09 5.50 -1.34
N MET A 895 -12.71 4.51 -1.99
CA MET A 895 -14.15 4.28 -1.85
C MET A 895 -14.52 3.75 -0.47
N ARG A 896 -13.62 3.00 0.17
CA ARG A 896 -13.79 2.51 1.55
C ARG A 896 -13.88 3.65 2.56
N ALA A 897 -13.01 4.66 2.44
CA ALA A 897 -13.01 5.82 3.33
C ALA A 897 -14.35 6.59 3.22
N MET A 898 -14.87 6.76 2.00
CA MET A 898 -16.17 7.41 1.74
C MET A 898 -17.39 6.71 2.37
N MET A 899 -17.24 5.48 2.92
CA MET A 899 -18.34 4.74 3.53
C MET A 899 -18.71 5.20 4.96
N HIS A 900 -17.86 5.99 5.63
CA HIS A 900 -18.09 6.36 7.04
C HIS A 900 -19.45 7.05 7.32
N PRO A 901 -20.04 7.89 6.44
CA PRO A 901 -21.33 8.53 6.71
C PRO A 901 -22.49 7.52 6.78
N PHE A 902 -22.43 6.44 6.01
CA PHE A 902 -23.46 5.41 5.99
C PHE A 902 -23.60 4.69 7.33
N TYR A 903 -22.48 4.46 8.03
CA TYR A 903 -22.51 3.87 9.38
C TYR A 903 -23.09 4.85 10.40
N LYS A 904 -22.78 6.15 10.30
CA LYS A 904 -23.42 7.18 11.13
C LYS A 904 -24.94 7.19 10.92
N ASP A 905 -25.39 7.12 9.67
CA ASP A 905 -26.81 7.09 9.34
C ASP A 905 -27.47 5.75 9.75
N LEU A 906 -26.76 4.61 9.68
CA LEU A 906 -27.25 3.31 10.15
C LEU A 906 -27.54 3.29 11.66
N TRP A 907 -26.78 4.05 12.45
CA TRP A 907 -26.99 4.19 13.90
C TRP A 907 -27.82 5.43 14.28
N SER A 908 -28.33 6.19 13.30
CA SER A 908 -29.19 7.38 13.50
C SER A 908 -30.65 7.07 13.12
N PRO A 909 -31.54 6.73 14.07
CA PRO A 909 -32.88 6.27 13.75
C PRO A 909 -33.74 7.38 13.14
N ALA A 910 -34.63 7.02 12.21
CA ALA A 910 -35.62 7.97 11.75
C ALA A 910 -36.61 8.32 12.87
N ALA A 911 -36.68 9.60 13.23
CA ALA A 911 -37.63 10.11 14.22
C ALA A 911 -39.08 9.80 13.83
N THR A 912 -39.81 9.20 14.78
CA THR A 912 -41.19 8.72 14.65
C THR A 912 -42.14 9.63 15.43
N ASN A 913 -43.35 9.82 14.92
CA ASN A 913 -44.35 10.65 15.57
C ASN A 913 -45.23 9.80 16.50
N PHE A 914 -45.36 10.21 17.76
CA PHE A 914 -46.26 9.63 18.75
C PHE A 914 -47.29 10.68 19.17
N SER A 915 -48.52 10.28 19.49
CA SER A 915 -49.52 11.18 20.07
C SER A 915 -49.77 10.84 21.53
N ILE A 916 -49.79 11.85 22.39
CA ILE A 916 -50.16 11.72 23.81
C ILE A 916 -51.43 12.53 24.10
N ALA A 917 -52.07 12.24 25.22
CA ALA A 917 -53.15 13.09 25.72
C ALA A 917 -52.58 14.37 26.38
N PRO A 918 -53.26 15.53 26.30
CA PRO A 918 -52.78 16.79 26.90
C PRO A 918 -52.43 16.68 28.40
N GLU A 919 -53.25 15.98 29.17
CA GLU A 919 -53.10 15.72 30.59
C GLU A 919 -51.80 14.95 30.92
N SER A 920 -51.30 14.13 30.00
CA SER A 920 -50.06 13.36 30.16
C SER A 920 -48.79 14.18 29.91
N TRP A 921 -48.87 15.43 29.42
CA TRP A 921 -47.68 16.23 29.11
C TRP A 921 -46.83 16.54 30.35
N HIS A 922 -47.47 16.96 31.43
CA HIS A 922 -46.79 17.38 32.65
C HIS A 922 -46.08 16.23 33.37
N SER A 923 -46.48 14.97 33.15
CA SER A 923 -45.81 13.81 33.74
C SER A 923 -44.65 13.27 32.89
N ILE A 924 -44.49 13.67 31.62
CA ILE A 924 -43.43 13.16 30.74
C ILE A 924 -42.02 13.47 31.26
N CYS A 925 -41.82 14.63 31.89
CA CYS A 925 -40.51 14.99 32.44
C CYS A 925 -39.98 13.97 33.45
N ASN A 926 -40.85 13.33 34.23
CA ASN A 926 -40.48 12.29 35.21
C ASN A 926 -39.86 11.05 34.55
N PHE A 927 -40.30 10.74 33.32
CA PHE A 927 -39.78 9.61 32.54
C PHE A 927 -38.49 9.96 31.77
N LEU A 928 -38.11 11.23 31.65
CA LEU A 928 -36.93 11.66 30.92
C LEU A 928 -35.67 11.77 31.79
N ASP A 929 -34.50 11.48 31.22
CA ASP A 929 -33.19 11.81 31.79
C ASP A 929 -32.69 13.20 31.32
N SER A 930 -31.51 13.60 31.79
CA SER A 930 -30.86 14.87 31.42
C SER A 930 -30.51 14.97 29.93
N SER A 931 -30.50 13.86 29.19
CA SER A 931 -30.25 13.79 27.74
C SER A 931 -31.53 13.71 26.89
N LEU A 932 -32.69 13.89 27.52
CA LEU A 932 -34.04 13.76 26.94
C LEU A 932 -34.38 12.33 26.47
N ARG A 933 -33.82 11.30 27.12
CA ARG A 933 -34.17 9.89 26.86
C ARG A 933 -35.18 9.36 27.88
N PHE A 934 -36.13 8.56 27.40
CA PHE A 934 -37.14 7.89 28.22
C PHE A 934 -36.51 6.74 29.02
N LYS A 935 -36.37 6.89 30.34
CA LYS A 935 -35.91 5.83 31.27
C LYS A 935 -36.86 4.63 31.30
N ALA A 936 -38.16 4.88 31.13
CA ALA A 936 -39.21 3.87 31.04
C ALA A 936 -40.30 4.34 30.07
N SER A 937 -41.14 3.41 29.58
CA SER A 937 -42.31 3.75 28.74
C SER A 937 -43.34 4.54 29.56
N PRO A 938 -43.74 5.76 29.15
CA PRO A 938 -44.82 6.49 29.80
C PRO A 938 -46.15 5.73 29.71
N PRO A 939 -46.96 5.71 30.78
CA PRO A 939 -48.21 4.96 30.82
C PRO A 939 -49.19 5.42 29.74
N HIS A 940 -49.95 4.47 29.18
CA HIS A 940 -50.89 4.69 28.07
C HIS A 940 -50.26 5.26 26.78
N THR A 941 -48.94 5.10 26.61
CA THR A 941 -48.23 5.41 25.37
C THR A 941 -47.48 4.18 24.83
N ALA A 942 -47.18 4.19 23.53
CA ALA A 942 -46.34 3.17 22.88
C ALA A 942 -44.87 3.62 22.74
N ILE A 943 -44.41 4.57 23.55
CA ILE A 943 -43.07 5.16 23.44
C ILE A 943 -42.07 4.23 24.15
N PRO A 944 -41.11 3.58 23.45
CA PRO A 944 -40.22 2.61 24.07
C PRO A 944 -39.17 3.29 24.98
N ALA A 945 -38.75 2.57 26.01
CA ALA A 945 -37.61 2.97 26.84
C ALA A 945 -36.31 3.10 26.00
N GLY A 946 -35.42 4.00 26.41
CA GLY A 946 -34.18 4.36 25.69
C GLY A 946 -34.36 5.34 24.53
N ALA A 947 -35.59 5.56 24.05
CA ALA A 947 -35.89 6.50 22.97
C ALA A 947 -35.66 7.96 23.39
N LYS A 948 -35.30 8.84 22.45
CA LYS A 948 -34.99 10.25 22.72
C LYS A 948 -36.09 11.18 22.22
N LEU A 949 -36.60 12.07 23.07
CA LEU A 949 -37.55 13.11 22.70
C LEU A 949 -36.84 14.25 21.96
N LEU A 950 -37.31 14.61 20.76
CA LEU A 950 -36.68 15.64 19.92
C LEU A 950 -37.48 16.95 19.84
N SER A 951 -38.81 16.85 19.77
CA SER A 951 -39.70 18.02 19.67
C SER A 951 -41.15 17.68 20.02
N ALA A 952 -41.95 18.64 20.47
CA ALA A 952 -43.41 18.53 20.54
C ALA A 952 -44.07 19.77 19.92
N ARG A 953 -45.18 19.61 19.19
CA ARG A 953 -45.86 20.70 18.45
C ARG A 953 -44.89 21.60 17.63
N HIS A 954 -43.89 21.00 16.98
CA HIS A 954 -42.82 21.70 16.24
C HIS A 954 -41.82 22.53 17.07
N VAL A 955 -41.93 22.57 18.40
CA VAL A 955 -40.91 23.14 19.30
C VAL A 955 -39.81 22.11 19.52
N PRO A 956 -38.55 22.35 19.08
CA PRO A 956 -37.43 21.45 19.33
C PRO A 956 -36.91 21.57 20.76
N PHE A 957 -36.28 20.51 21.26
CA PHE A 957 -35.69 20.46 22.60
C PHE A 957 -34.20 20.13 22.54
N THR A 958 -33.40 20.81 23.37
CA THR A 958 -32.00 20.47 23.64
C THR A 958 -31.76 20.15 25.12
N THR A 959 -32.63 20.65 26.01
CA THR A 959 -32.58 20.52 27.46
C THR A 959 -33.95 20.20 28.06
N LEU A 960 -33.99 19.72 29.30
CA LEU A 960 -35.26 19.49 30.03
C LEU A 960 -36.06 20.79 30.26
N ALA A 961 -35.39 21.95 30.34
CA ALA A 961 -36.05 23.23 30.50
C ALA A 961 -36.94 23.59 29.29
N ASP A 962 -36.60 23.11 28.08
CA ASP A 962 -37.33 23.43 26.85
C ASP A 962 -38.76 22.85 26.80
N LEU A 963 -39.07 21.84 27.63
CA LEU A 963 -40.43 21.29 27.71
C LEU A 963 -41.46 22.35 28.16
N SER A 964 -41.04 23.33 28.96
CA SER A 964 -41.87 24.46 29.39
C SER A 964 -42.32 25.37 28.24
N LYS A 965 -41.62 25.35 27.10
CA LYS A 965 -41.90 26.18 25.91
C LYS A 965 -43.08 25.65 25.07
N VAL A 966 -43.63 24.48 25.42
CA VAL A 966 -44.73 23.85 24.67
C VAL A 966 -46.07 24.30 25.21
N ALA A 967 -46.80 25.10 24.42
CA ALA A 967 -48.20 25.42 24.72
C ALA A 967 -49.07 24.15 24.68
N VAL A 968 -49.63 23.75 25.82
CA VAL A 968 -50.62 22.68 25.93
C VAL A 968 -52.01 23.23 25.58
N THR A 969 -52.80 22.47 24.81
CA THR A 969 -54.20 22.79 24.51
C THR A 969 -55.05 21.52 24.63
N HIS A 970 -56.37 21.63 24.52
CA HIS A 970 -57.29 20.48 24.56
C HIS A 970 -57.12 19.45 23.41
N LYS A 971 -56.20 19.68 22.45
CA LYS A 971 -55.90 18.75 21.35
C LYS A 971 -54.68 17.89 21.68
N ARG A 972 -54.72 16.60 21.33
CA ARG A 972 -53.60 15.66 21.51
C ARG A 972 -52.27 16.24 21.03
N LEU A 973 -51.24 16.06 21.83
CA LEU A 973 -49.90 16.55 21.55
C LEU A 973 -49.15 15.53 20.69
N TRP A 974 -48.63 16.00 19.55
CA TRP A 974 -47.74 15.21 18.71
C TRP A 974 -46.29 15.43 19.11
N LEU A 975 -45.67 14.34 19.56
CA LEU A 975 -44.26 14.23 19.92
C LEU A 975 -43.48 13.63 18.76
N ARG A 976 -42.25 14.10 18.57
CA ARG A 976 -41.28 13.51 17.64
C ARG A 976 -40.20 12.84 18.47
N VAL A 977 -40.10 11.53 18.36
CA VAL A 977 -39.25 10.68 19.20
C VAL A 977 -38.34 9.81 18.33
N GLU A 978 -37.05 9.77 18.67
CA GLU A 978 -36.05 8.92 18.05
C GLU A 978 -36.01 7.55 18.76
N CYS A 979 -36.47 6.51 18.09
CA CYS A 979 -36.53 5.14 18.62
C CYS A 979 -35.49 4.26 17.94
N LEU A 980 -34.58 3.67 18.72
CA LEU A 980 -33.53 2.75 18.22
C LEU A 980 -34.12 1.53 17.47
N SER A 981 -35.31 1.09 17.87
CA SER A 981 -36.08 -0.01 17.24
C SER A 981 -36.77 0.36 15.92
N SER A 982 -36.69 1.61 15.47
CA SER A 982 -37.26 2.03 14.18
C SER A 982 -36.64 1.21 13.04
N SER A 983 -37.46 0.72 12.12
CA SER A 983 -36.96 0.01 10.93
C SER A 983 -36.46 0.93 9.82
N ARG A 984 -36.64 2.26 9.97
CA ARG A 984 -36.28 3.29 8.97
C ARG A 984 -35.08 4.13 9.42
N ARG A 985 -34.32 4.62 8.43
CA ARG A 985 -33.20 5.56 8.57
C ARG A 985 -33.41 6.79 7.70
N LYS A 986 -32.72 7.88 8.05
CA LYS A 986 -32.64 9.08 7.21
C LYS A 986 -31.21 9.23 6.72
N LEU A 987 -31.02 9.36 5.40
CA LEU A 987 -29.71 9.67 4.83
C LEU A 987 -29.34 11.14 5.09
N SER A 988 -28.10 11.37 5.47
CA SER A 988 -27.47 12.68 5.60
C SER A 988 -26.96 13.21 4.25
N CYS A 989 -26.71 14.51 4.15
CA CYS A 989 -26.12 15.12 2.94
C CYS A 989 -24.74 14.51 2.61
N ALA A 990 -23.95 14.16 3.63
CA ALA A 990 -22.67 13.47 3.47
C ALA A 990 -22.86 12.08 2.82
N SER A 991 -23.84 11.29 3.27
CA SER A 991 -24.17 10.01 2.61
C SER A 991 -24.68 10.18 1.19
N ILE A 992 -25.46 11.23 0.89
CA ILE A 992 -25.91 11.51 -0.48
C ILE A 992 -24.71 11.84 -1.39
N ARG A 993 -23.78 12.70 -0.92
CA ARG A 993 -22.51 12.99 -1.61
C ARG A 993 -21.69 11.71 -1.84
N SER A 994 -21.54 10.85 -0.83
CA SER A 994 -20.86 9.56 -0.99
C SER A 994 -21.57 8.65 -1.99
N LEU A 995 -22.91 8.55 -1.98
CA LEU A 995 -23.65 7.76 -2.97
C LEU A 995 -23.45 8.27 -4.40
N GLN A 996 -23.42 9.59 -4.61
CA GLN A 996 -23.11 10.19 -5.92
C GLN A 996 -21.68 9.87 -6.38
N ALA A 997 -20.71 9.84 -5.47
CA ALA A 997 -19.35 9.41 -5.78
C ALA A 997 -19.28 7.92 -6.14
N PHE A 998 -19.99 7.06 -5.39
CA PHE A 998 -20.15 5.63 -5.72
C PHE A 998 -20.83 5.43 -7.08
N GLU A 999 -21.87 6.20 -7.42
CA GLU A 999 -22.52 6.15 -8.74
C GLU A 999 -21.55 6.50 -9.86
N ARG A 1000 -20.85 7.64 -9.77
CA ARG A 1000 -19.84 8.06 -10.77
C ARG A 1000 -18.74 7.00 -10.94
N TRP A 1001 -18.23 6.47 -9.84
CA TRP A 1001 -17.19 5.43 -9.83
C TRP A 1001 -17.64 4.13 -10.49
N LEU A 1002 -18.84 3.65 -10.20
CA LEU A 1002 -19.38 2.40 -10.75
C LEU A 1002 -19.82 2.53 -12.20
N GLN A 1003 -20.32 3.71 -12.59
CA GLN A 1003 -20.81 3.98 -13.94
C GLN A 1003 -19.66 4.25 -14.92
N HIS A 1004 -18.75 5.19 -14.59
CA HIS A 1004 -17.74 5.69 -15.52
C HIS A 1004 -16.37 5.08 -15.28
N VAL A 1005 -15.85 5.10 -14.05
CA VAL A 1005 -14.44 4.75 -13.76
C VAL A 1005 -14.11 3.25 -13.95
N ALA A 1006 -15.13 2.39 -13.99
CA ALA A 1006 -15.03 0.93 -14.17
C ALA A 1006 -14.03 0.27 -13.19
N PRO A 1007 -14.45 -0.06 -11.94
CA PRO A 1007 -13.57 -0.43 -10.83
C PRO A 1007 -12.43 -1.40 -11.17
N LEU A 1008 -11.23 -0.84 -11.35
CA LEU A 1008 -10.01 -1.53 -11.80
C LEU A 1008 -8.84 -1.21 -10.85
N ALA A 1009 -8.11 -2.24 -10.42
CA ALA A 1009 -6.92 -2.12 -9.59
C ALA A 1009 -5.77 -2.96 -10.14
N SER A 1010 -4.54 -2.63 -9.73
CA SER A 1010 -3.35 -3.43 -10.02
C SER A 1010 -3.34 -4.70 -9.16
N MET A 1011 -3.00 -5.83 -9.77
CA MET A 1011 -2.60 -7.05 -9.04
C MET A 1011 -1.13 -6.98 -8.61
N ARG A 1012 -0.28 -6.20 -9.29
CA ARG A 1012 1.09 -5.99 -8.84
C ARG A 1012 1.07 -5.20 -7.52
N PRO A 1013 1.73 -5.68 -6.45
CA PRO A 1013 1.79 -4.97 -5.19
C PRO A 1013 2.59 -3.68 -5.34
N SER A 1014 2.18 -2.63 -4.61
CA SER A 1014 2.96 -1.40 -4.50
C SER A 1014 4.35 -1.68 -3.95
N GLN A 1015 5.38 -1.07 -4.54
CA GLN A 1015 6.74 -1.19 -4.04
C GLN A 1015 6.89 -0.42 -2.72
N VAL A 1016 7.51 -1.03 -1.71
CA VAL A 1016 7.82 -0.32 -0.47
C VAL A 1016 8.89 0.72 -0.77
N ALA A 1017 8.62 1.98 -0.43
CA ALA A 1017 9.60 3.05 -0.57
C ALA A 1017 10.71 2.85 0.47
N ASP A 1018 11.95 2.79 0.00
CA ASP A 1018 13.15 2.71 0.86
C ASP A 1018 13.45 4.10 1.47
N VAL A 1019 12.64 4.44 2.48
CA VAL A 1019 12.66 5.73 3.17
C VAL A 1019 12.41 5.55 4.67
N GLU A 1020 13.03 6.42 5.46
CA GLU A 1020 12.66 6.67 6.84
C GLU A 1020 11.64 7.82 6.87
N ALA A 1021 10.45 7.61 7.44
CA ALA A 1021 9.41 8.63 7.49
C ALA A 1021 8.65 8.65 8.82
N PHE A 1022 8.63 9.82 9.46
CA PHE A 1022 7.95 10.07 10.72
C PHE A 1022 7.14 11.35 10.62
N ALA A 1023 5.94 11.36 11.20
CA ALA A 1023 5.16 12.57 11.38
C ALA A 1023 4.39 12.55 12.71
N ASP A 1024 4.15 13.74 13.22
CA ASP A 1024 3.54 14.02 14.51
C ASP A 1024 2.69 15.31 14.39
N ALA A 1025 1.75 15.50 15.31
CA ALA A 1025 1.00 16.74 15.43
C ALA A 1025 0.87 17.13 16.90
N SER A 1026 1.19 18.40 17.19
CA SER A 1026 0.85 19.01 18.48
C SER A 1026 -0.43 19.84 18.35
N ALA A 1027 -1.17 20.00 19.46
CA ALA A 1027 -2.35 20.86 19.51
C ALA A 1027 -2.43 21.62 20.83
N SER A 1028 -2.77 22.91 20.75
CA SER A 1028 -2.97 23.79 21.89
C SER A 1028 -4.23 24.64 21.68
N GLY A 1029 -5.33 24.22 22.30
CA GLY A 1029 -6.65 24.85 22.16
C GLY A 1029 -7.11 24.96 20.70
N PRO A 1030 -7.26 26.17 20.12
CA PRO A 1030 -7.76 26.39 18.77
C PRO A 1030 -6.67 26.31 17.67
N SER A 1031 -5.46 25.85 17.99
CA SER A 1031 -4.35 25.70 17.02
C SER A 1031 -3.73 24.30 17.08
N CYS A 1032 -3.32 23.79 15.92
CA CYS A 1032 -2.48 22.60 15.82
C CYS A 1032 -1.30 22.84 14.88
N SER A 1033 -0.19 22.15 15.14
CA SER A 1033 1.03 22.22 14.35
C SER A 1033 1.41 20.82 13.91
N LEU A 1034 1.60 20.63 12.61
CA LEU A 1034 1.98 19.36 11.99
C LEU A 1034 3.48 19.37 11.73
N GLY A 1035 4.19 18.31 12.10
CA GLY A 1035 5.62 18.14 11.84
C GLY A 1035 5.93 16.79 11.22
N GLY A 1036 6.94 16.73 10.34
CA GLY A 1036 7.37 15.45 9.79
C GLY A 1036 8.51 15.55 8.79
N PHE A 1037 9.13 14.41 8.51
CA PHE A 1037 10.22 14.31 7.54
C PHE A 1037 10.18 12.96 6.80
N VAL A 1038 10.74 12.96 5.58
CA VAL A 1038 11.02 11.79 4.76
C VAL A 1038 12.49 11.84 4.38
N SER A 1039 13.26 10.82 4.75
CA SER A 1039 14.67 10.67 4.43
C SER A 1039 14.88 9.44 3.54
N CYS A 1040 15.58 9.60 2.42
CA CYS A 1040 15.97 8.52 1.52
C CYS A 1040 17.50 8.46 1.43
N PRO A 1041 18.14 7.29 1.56
CA PRO A 1041 19.60 7.17 1.43
C PRO A 1041 20.18 7.67 0.09
N VAL A 1042 19.38 7.65 -0.98
CA VAL A 1042 19.81 8.03 -2.35
C VAL A 1042 19.35 9.44 -2.74
N LEU A 1043 18.10 9.82 -2.42
CA LEU A 1043 17.53 11.11 -2.82
C LEU A 1043 17.71 12.23 -1.78
N GLY A 1044 18.23 11.90 -0.59
CA GLY A 1044 18.36 12.83 0.54
C GLY A 1044 17.06 13.00 1.32
N GLN A 1045 16.97 14.10 2.07
CA GLN A 1045 15.87 14.36 3.01
C GLN A 1045 15.03 15.56 2.58
N VAL A 1046 13.72 15.47 2.85
CA VAL A 1046 12.76 16.58 2.86
C VAL A 1046 11.95 16.58 4.15
N TRP A 1047 11.53 17.76 4.62
CA TRP A 1047 10.79 17.90 5.87
C TRP A 1047 9.78 19.04 5.81
N PHE A 1048 8.83 19.06 6.74
CA PHE A 1048 7.85 20.13 6.88
C PHE A 1048 7.55 20.44 8.35
N THR A 1049 7.11 21.66 8.58
CA THR A 1049 6.41 22.08 9.80
C THR A 1049 5.43 23.17 9.41
N GLU A 1050 4.15 23.02 9.74
CA GLU A 1050 3.08 23.96 9.41
C GLU A 1050 2.10 24.06 10.59
N THR A 1051 1.58 25.27 10.84
CA THR A 1051 0.64 25.54 11.94
C THR A 1051 -0.67 26.04 11.35
N PHE A 1052 -1.78 25.48 11.83
CA PHE A 1052 -3.13 25.78 11.36
C PHE A 1052 -4.05 26.06 12.54
N SER A 1053 -5.00 26.97 12.33
CA SER A 1053 -6.03 27.36 13.28
C SER A 1053 -7.39 26.76 12.94
N VAL A 1054 -8.27 26.61 13.94
CA VAL A 1054 -9.68 26.17 13.74
C VAL A 1054 -10.38 27.00 12.66
N GLN A 1055 -10.09 28.30 12.53
CA GLN A 1055 -10.69 29.16 11.51
C GLN A 1055 -10.30 28.77 10.08
N GLU A 1056 -9.05 28.31 9.86
CA GLU A 1056 -8.60 27.80 8.56
C GLU A 1056 -9.21 26.44 8.25
N PHE A 1057 -9.41 25.58 9.26
CA PHE A 1057 -10.18 24.35 9.13
C PHE A 1057 -11.64 24.64 8.76
N GLU A 1058 -12.31 25.57 9.44
CA GLU A 1058 -13.68 26.00 9.11
C GLU A 1058 -13.78 26.57 7.68
N ALA A 1059 -12.82 27.41 7.27
CA ALA A 1059 -12.76 27.97 5.92
C ALA A 1059 -12.56 26.90 4.83
N ALA A 1060 -11.81 25.83 5.11
CA ALA A 1060 -11.67 24.66 4.24
C ALA A 1060 -12.85 23.67 4.34
N GLY A 1061 -13.93 24.01 5.07
CA GLY A 1061 -15.12 23.17 5.23
C GLY A 1061 -14.90 21.97 6.16
N ILE A 1062 -13.95 22.06 7.08
CA ILE A 1062 -13.48 20.99 7.98
C ILE A 1062 -14.02 21.26 9.39
N PRO A 1063 -15.07 20.55 9.84
CA PRO A 1063 -15.72 20.80 11.12
C PRO A 1063 -14.98 20.13 12.28
N PHE A 1064 -13.77 20.62 12.56
CA PHE A 1064 -13.07 20.37 13.82
C PHE A 1064 -13.77 21.10 14.98
N GLY A 1065 -13.60 20.59 16.20
CA GLY A 1065 -14.02 21.31 17.41
C GLY A 1065 -13.07 22.46 17.78
N ASN A 1066 -13.55 23.39 18.63
CA ASN A 1066 -12.77 24.51 19.16
C ASN A 1066 -11.52 24.11 19.99
N ASP A 1067 -11.34 22.82 20.26
CA ASP A 1067 -10.28 22.26 21.09
C ASP A 1067 -9.67 21.06 20.35
N LEU A 1068 -8.65 21.36 19.54
CA LEU A 1068 -8.01 20.40 18.63
C LEU A 1068 -7.29 19.29 19.38
N ALA A 1069 -6.92 19.49 20.66
CA ALA A 1069 -6.30 18.46 21.49
C ALA A 1069 -7.24 17.27 21.75
N LYS A 1070 -8.56 17.47 21.74
CA LYS A 1070 -9.55 16.36 21.82
C LYS A 1070 -9.65 15.55 20.53
N GLU A 1071 -9.18 16.09 19.42
CA GLU A 1071 -9.28 15.51 18.08
C GLU A 1071 -7.90 15.16 17.49
N ILE A 1072 -6.86 15.08 18.34
CA ILE A 1072 -5.44 14.94 18.01
C ILE A 1072 -5.13 13.82 17.00
N ALA A 1073 -5.80 12.66 17.10
CA ALA A 1073 -5.65 11.56 16.14
C ALA A 1073 -6.03 11.95 14.68
N SER A 1074 -6.85 12.98 14.50
CA SER A 1074 -7.21 13.56 13.20
C SER A 1074 -6.13 14.53 12.70
N CYS A 1075 -5.50 15.29 13.61
CA CYS A 1075 -4.36 16.15 13.31
C CYS A 1075 -3.12 15.33 12.94
N GLU A 1076 -2.81 14.27 13.69
CA GLU A 1076 -1.71 13.35 13.37
C GLU A 1076 -1.95 12.61 12.05
N ALA A 1077 -3.17 12.15 11.78
CA ALA A 1077 -3.51 11.59 10.47
C ALA A 1077 -3.27 12.61 9.34
N LEU A 1078 -3.57 13.89 9.57
CA LEU A 1078 -3.28 14.97 8.62
C LEU A 1078 -1.77 15.21 8.46
N ALA A 1079 -0.97 15.08 9.53
CA ALA A 1079 0.50 15.14 9.44
C ALA A 1079 1.06 13.99 8.59
N GLN A 1080 0.51 12.77 8.71
CA GLN A 1080 0.86 11.63 7.87
C GLN A 1080 0.54 11.88 6.37
N ALA A 1081 -0.48 12.69 6.07
CA ALA A 1081 -0.75 13.14 4.70
C ALA A 1081 0.30 14.13 4.17
N GLY A 1082 0.92 14.92 5.06
CA GLY A 1082 2.10 15.73 4.74
C GLY A 1082 3.28 14.88 4.25
N LEU A 1083 3.47 13.66 4.76
CA LEU A 1083 4.51 12.73 4.27
C LEU A 1083 4.23 12.24 2.84
N ILE A 1084 2.96 12.06 2.45
CA ILE A 1084 2.57 11.73 1.08
C ILE A 1084 3.00 12.84 0.12
N LEU A 1085 2.72 14.10 0.48
CA LEU A 1085 3.21 15.25 -0.28
C LEU A 1085 4.74 15.28 -0.33
N ALA A 1086 5.41 15.08 0.81
CA ALA A 1086 6.87 15.11 0.92
C ALA A 1086 7.55 14.07 0.01
N LEU A 1087 7.15 12.79 0.09
CA LEU A 1087 7.67 11.74 -0.80
C LEU A 1087 7.39 12.06 -2.28
N SER A 1088 6.22 12.61 -2.60
CA SER A 1088 5.88 12.98 -3.99
C SER A 1088 6.73 14.11 -4.57
N ARG A 1089 7.34 14.95 -3.71
CA ARG A 1089 8.30 16.00 -4.09
C ARG A 1089 9.74 15.47 -4.14
N LEU A 1090 10.09 14.53 -3.26
CA LEU A 1090 11.41 13.89 -3.22
C LEU A 1090 11.65 13.04 -4.48
N ALA A 1091 10.63 12.32 -4.96
CA ALA A 1091 10.77 11.32 -6.02
C ALA A 1091 9.76 11.49 -7.19
N PRO A 1092 9.75 12.62 -7.92
CA PRO A 1092 8.75 12.91 -8.95
C PRO A 1092 8.74 11.91 -10.12
N CYS A 1093 9.90 11.37 -10.49
CA CYS A 1093 10.06 10.35 -11.54
C CYS A 1093 9.44 8.99 -11.12
N SER A 1094 9.40 8.74 -9.81
CA SER A 1094 9.08 7.45 -9.20
C SER A 1094 7.59 7.28 -8.89
N ARG A 1095 6.69 7.92 -9.65
CA ARG A 1095 5.21 7.82 -9.52
C ARG A 1095 4.62 6.43 -9.80
N VAL A 1096 5.39 5.35 -9.74
CA VAL A 1096 4.84 3.99 -9.62
C VAL A 1096 3.98 3.88 -8.37
N PRO A 1097 3.11 2.86 -8.23
CA PRO A 1097 2.39 2.61 -6.98
C PRO A 1097 3.40 2.34 -5.86
N LEU A 1098 3.62 3.34 -5.01
CA LEU A 1098 4.51 3.24 -3.85
C LEU A 1098 3.69 2.92 -2.60
N ARG A 1099 4.35 2.28 -1.65
CA ARG A 1099 3.90 2.16 -0.27
C ARG A 1099 4.91 2.89 0.60
N LEU A 1100 4.48 3.99 1.20
CA LEU A 1100 5.24 4.75 2.18
C LEU A 1100 5.12 4.02 3.53
N PRO A 1101 6.19 3.36 4.03
CA PRO A 1101 6.23 2.99 5.44
C PRO A 1101 6.37 4.28 6.25
N SER A 1102 5.53 4.46 7.28
CA SER A 1102 5.64 5.61 8.18
C SER A 1102 5.40 5.23 9.63
N LEU A 1103 5.84 6.09 10.54
CA LEU A 1103 5.72 5.88 11.98
C LEU A 1103 4.86 6.97 12.63
N CYS A 1104 4.06 6.56 13.61
CA CYS A 1104 3.09 7.36 14.37
C CYS A 1104 2.94 6.74 15.77
N ASP A 1105 2.79 7.52 16.83
CA ASP A 1105 2.61 7.02 18.20
C ASP A 1105 1.13 6.94 18.64
N ASN A 1106 0.20 7.52 17.88
CA ASN A 1106 -1.23 7.38 18.10
C ASN A 1106 -1.83 6.18 17.37
N SER A 1107 -2.12 5.11 18.11
CA SER A 1107 -2.80 3.91 17.60
C SER A 1107 -4.18 4.19 16.96
N GLY A 1108 -4.80 5.34 17.26
CA GLY A 1108 -6.05 5.77 16.64
C GLY A 1108 -5.86 6.27 15.20
N ALA A 1109 -4.79 7.01 14.94
CA ALA A 1109 -4.41 7.45 13.60
C ALA A 1109 -3.87 6.27 12.79
N GLU A 1110 -2.92 5.52 13.34
CA GLU A 1110 -2.34 4.27 12.78
C GLU A 1110 -3.43 3.30 12.30
N ALA A 1111 -4.34 2.89 13.20
CA ALA A 1111 -5.39 1.94 12.86
C ALA A 1111 -6.44 2.51 11.89
N GLY A 1112 -6.62 3.83 11.83
CA GLY A 1112 -7.50 4.51 10.89
C GLY A 1112 -6.93 4.53 9.47
N LEU A 1113 -5.64 4.87 9.34
CA LEU A 1113 -4.89 4.93 8.09
C LEU A 1113 -4.72 3.53 7.49
N ASN A 1114 -4.24 2.54 8.26
CA ASN A 1114 -4.05 1.17 7.74
C ASN A 1114 -5.34 0.49 7.27
N LYS A 1115 -6.50 0.88 7.82
CA LYS A 1115 -7.81 0.38 7.37
C LYS A 1115 -8.45 1.27 6.30
N MET A 1116 -7.92 2.47 6.09
CA MET A 1116 -8.56 3.61 5.39
C MET A 1116 -10.05 3.74 5.75
N PHE A 1117 -10.36 3.65 7.05
CA PHE A 1117 -11.73 3.63 7.55
C PHE A 1117 -11.81 3.95 9.05
N SER A 1118 -12.68 4.88 9.43
CA SER A 1118 -13.08 5.14 10.82
C SER A 1118 -14.49 5.69 10.88
N THR A 1119 -15.26 5.32 11.90
CA THR A 1119 -16.57 5.93 12.20
C THR A 1119 -16.49 7.11 13.17
N LYS A 1120 -15.31 7.37 13.76
CA LYS A 1120 -15.06 8.55 14.60
C LYS A 1120 -14.97 9.79 13.71
N PHE A 1121 -15.52 10.90 14.19
CA PHE A 1121 -15.53 12.20 13.53
C PHE A 1121 -14.65 13.17 14.33
N PRO A 1122 -13.87 14.06 13.69
CA PRO A 1122 -13.74 14.29 12.25
C PRO A 1122 -12.82 13.28 11.52
N LEU A 1123 -12.09 12.40 12.22
CA LEU A 1123 -11.12 11.45 11.63
C LEU A 1123 -11.60 10.71 10.35
N GLY A 1124 -12.84 10.23 10.28
CA GLY A 1124 -13.38 9.58 9.07
C GLY A 1124 -13.39 10.48 7.83
N LEU A 1125 -13.63 11.79 8.00
CA LEU A 1125 -13.58 12.80 6.95
C LEU A 1125 -12.13 13.15 6.57
N VAL A 1126 -11.21 13.17 7.54
CA VAL A 1126 -9.77 13.32 7.25
C VAL A 1126 -9.29 12.14 6.39
N LEU A 1127 -9.62 10.90 6.77
CA LEU A 1127 -9.26 9.69 6.02
C LEU A 1127 -9.83 9.69 4.59
N GLU A 1128 -11.00 10.28 4.34
CA GLU A 1128 -11.55 10.47 2.98
C GLU A 1128 -10.61 11.30 2.09
N HIS A 1129 -10.14 12.45 2.58
CA HIS A 1129 -9.24 13.33 1.84
C HIS A 1129 -7.84 12.73 1.69
N ILE A 1130 -7.31 12.06 2.71
CA ILE A 1130 -6.05 11.31 2.62
C ILE A 1130 -6.15 10.21 1.56
N ALA A 1131 -7.29 9.52 1.44
CA ALA A 1131 -7.48 8.48 0.43
C ALA A 1131 -7.54 9.01 -1.01
N LEU A 1132 -7.99 10.26 -1.19
CA LEU A 1132 -7.97 10.97 -2.47
C LEU A 1132 -6.55 11.47 -2.80
N LEU A 1133 -5.83 12.04 -1.82
CA LEU A 1133 -4.45 12.48 -1.96
C LEU A 1133 -3.51 11.29 -2.31
N ALA A 1134 -3.63 10.19 -1.56
CA ALA A 1134 -2.94 8.93 -1.82
C ALA A 1134 -3.20 8.41 -3.25
N ALA A 1135 -4.46 8.47 -3.70
CA ALA A 1135 -4.85 8.05 -5.04
C ALA A 1135 -4.26 8.97 -6.14
N MET A 1136 -4.24 10.29 -5.93
CA MET A 1136 -3.66 11.26 -6.87
C MET A 1136 -2.14 11.11 -7.02
N HIS A 1137 -1.43 10.92 -5.92
CA HIS A 1137 0.04 10.78 -5.92
C HIS A 1137 0.52 9.34 -6.18
N ARG A 1138 -0.39 8.35 -6.20
CA ARG A 1138 -0.09 6.91 -6.28
C ARG A 1138 0.80 6.40 -5.15
N ILE A 1139 0.67 7.00 -3.97
CA ILE A 1139 1.37 6.62 -2.75
C ILE A 1139 0.33 6.09 -1.76
N SER A 1140 0.33 4.78 -1.55
CA SER A 1140 -0.32 4.15 -0.39
C SER A 1140 0.53 4.37 0.86
N ILE A 1141 -0.10 4.42 2.04
CA ILE A 1141 0.58 4.57 3.33
C ILE A 1141 0.44 3.28 4.15
N ASP A 1142 1.49 2.92 4.89
CA ASP A 1142 1.55 1.74 5.78
C ASP A 1142 2.18 2.20 7.10
N VAL A 1143 1.32 2.47 8.09
CA VAL A 1143 1.69 3.16 9.33
C VAL A 1143 1.99 2.13 10.41
N SER A 1144 3.15 2.20 11.04
CA SER A 1144 3.49 1.38 12.20
C SER A 1144 3.54 2.20 13.48
N HIS A 1145 3.15 1.60 14.60
CA HIS A 1145 3.23 2.26 15.90
C HIS A 1145 4.70 2.44 16.34
N VAL A 1146 5.07 3.66 16.74
CA VAL A 1146 6.32 3.97 17.42
C VAL A 1146 6.04 4.51 18.83
N PRO A 1147 6.80 4.17 19.88
CA PRO A 1147 6.65 4.86 21.17
C PRO A 1147 7.09 6.32 21.05
N GLY A 1148 6.31 7.28 21.56
CA GLY A 1148 6.60 8.73 21.45
C GLY A 1148 8.00 9.16 21.91
N ALA A 1149 8.59 8.45 22.88
CA ALA A 1149 9.99 8.65 23.30
C ALA A 1149 11.05 8.42 22.19
N LYS A 1150 10.66 7.77 21.08
CA LYS A 1150 11.46 7.57 19.86
C LYS A 1150 10.98 8.45 18.68
N ASN A 1151 9.89 9.22 18.85
CA ASN A 1151 9.34 10.13 17.83
C ASN A 1151 9.90 11.57 17.94
N CYS A 1152 10.96 11.78 18.75
CA CYS A 1152 11.40 13.10 19.21
C CYS A 1152 11.72 14.12 18.10
N LYS A 1153 12.15 13.67 16.91
CA LYS A 1153 12.43 14.56 15.78
C LYS A 1153 11.13 15.08 15.13
N ALA A 1154 10.10 14.24 15.01
CA ALA A 1154 8.81 14.67 14.50
C ALA A 1154 8.02 15.50 15.53
N ASP A 1155 8.09 15.15 16.82
CA ASP A 1155 7.52 15.97 17.92
C ASP A 1155 8.19 17.36 17.99
N ALA A 1156 9.52 17.46 17.87
CA ALA A 1156 10.20 18.75 17.78
C ALA A 1156 9.76 19.57 16.55
N LEU A 1157 9.59 18.92 15.39
CA LEU A 1157 9.04 19.57 14.18
C LEU A 1157 7.57 19.95 14.33
N SER A 1158 6.78 19.24 15.13
CA SER A 1158 5.36 19.55 15.40
C SER A 1158 5.21 20.63 16.47
N ARG A 1159 6.28 21.02 17.18
CA ARG A 1159 6.28 22.05 18.23
C ARG A 1159 7.31 23.16 17.98
N PRO A 1160 7.22 23.90 16.86
CA PRO A 1160 8.21 24.93 16.48
C PRO A 1160 8.29 26.13 17.43
N ALA A 1161 7.36 26.26 18.39
CA ALA A 1161 7.39 27.26 19.45
C ALA A 1161 8.07 26.78 20.75
N GLU A 1162 8.17 25.46 20.97
CA GLU A 1162 8.79 24.87 22.16
C GLU A 1162 10.25 24.44 21.90
N TYR A 1163 10.54 23.97 20.68
CA TYR A 1163 11.85 23.43 20.29
C TYR A 1163 12.40 24.10 19.02
N PRO A 1164 13.73 24.29 18.92
CA PRO A 1164 14.36 24.71 17.68
C PRO A 1164 14.28 23.59 16.62
N THR A 1165 14.29 23.99 15.35
CA THR A 1165 14.40 23.05 14.22
C THR A 1165 15.60 22.11 14.40
N PRO A 1166 15.45 20.79 14.19
CA PRO A 1166 16.56 19.84 14.23
C PRO A 1166 17.74 20.25 13.33
N PRO A 1167 19.01 20.10 13.75
CA PRO A 1167 20.17 20.60 12.98
C PRO A 1167 20.34 20.00 11.58
N ASP A 1168 19.82 18.79 11.38
CA ASP A 1168 19.83 18.04 10.12
C ASP A 1168 18.68 18.42 9.17
N CYS A 1169 17.69 19.19 9.64
CA CYS A 1169 16.57 19.70 8.85
C CYS A 1169 16.94 21.04 8.18
N LEU A 1170 17.71 20.97 7.08
CA LEU A 1170 18.20 22.16 6.36
C LEU A 1170 17.05 23.01 5.76
N PRO A 1171 17.11 24.35 5.79
CA PRO A 1171 16.04 25.21 5.25
C PRO A 1171 15.71 24.96 3.76
N CYS A 1172 16.71 24.63 2.93
CA CYS A 1172 16.52 24.31 1.52
C CYS A 1172 15.76 22.99 1.27
N GLN A 1173 15.68 22.11 2.27
CA GLN A 1173 14.94 20.84 2.24
C GLN A 1173 13.51 20.98 2.80
N ARG A 1174 13.13 22.17 3.29
CA ARG A 1174 11.80 22.40 3.85
C ARG A 1174 10.75 22.54 2.74
N ILE A 1175 9.76 21.67 2.77
CA ILE A 1175 8.55 21.80 1.96
C ILE A 1175 7.55 22.67 2.75
N ARG A 1176 6.93 23.63 2.06
CA ARG A 1176 5.81 24.42 2.59
C ARG A 1176 4.50 24.04 1.91
N PHE A 1177 3.41 23.97 2.65
CA PHE A 1177 2.06 23.74 2.10
C PHE A 1177 0.96 24.34 3.00
N GLY A 1178 -0.15 24.76 2.38
CA GLY A 1178 -1.37 25.13 3.10
C GLY A 1178 -2.41 23.99 3.13
N LEU A 1179 -3.47 24.13 3.91
CA LEU A 1179 -4.54 23.11 4.02
C LEU A 1179 -5.14 22.72 2.66
N SER A 1180 -5.31 23.64 1.71
CA SER A 1180 -5.85 23.34 0.38
C SER A 1180 -5.04 22.30 -0.39
N ALA A 1181 -3.72 22.22 -0.19
CA ALA A 1181 -2.86 21.21 -0.81
C ALA A 1181 -3.07 19.79 -0.24
N LEU A 1182 -3.63 19.68 0.97
CA LEU A 1182 -4.04 18.41 1.59
C LEU A 1182 -5.53 18.10 1.37
N TRP A 1183 -6.35 19.13 1.19
CA TRP A 1183 -7.82 19.04 1.31
C TRP A 1183 -8.60 19.21 0.00
N GLU A 1184 -8.03 19.83 -1.04
CA GLU A 1184 -8.66 19.91 -2.37
C GLU A 1184 -7.87 19.11 -3.43
N PRO A 1185 -7.88 17.77 -3.37
CA PRO A 1185 -7.34 16.91 -4.42
C PRO A 1185 -8.24 16.95 -5.67
N CYS A 1186 -8.19 18.08 -6.40
CA CYS A 1186 -9.09 18.50 -7.48
C CYS A 1186 -9.49 17.35 -8.44
N PRO A 1187 -10.67 16.72 -8.25
CA PRO A 1187 -10.99 15.41 -8.83
C PRO A 1187 -11.89 15.49 -10.08
N GLU A 1188 -12.02 16.68 -10.67
CA GLU A 1188 -12.92 16.93 -11.80
C GLU A 1188 -12.15 17.25 -13.08
N VAL A 1189 -12.73 16.82 -14.21
CA VAL A 1189 -12.24 17.05 -15.57
C VAL A 1189 -12.27 18.55 -15.86
N GLN A 1190 -11.13 19.13 -16.25
CA GLN A 1190 -10.98 20.57 -16.49
C GLN A 1190 -10.62 20.87 -17.94
N ILE A 1191 -11.18 21.94 -18.50
CA ILE A 1191 -10.90 22.40 -19.87
C ILE A 1191 -9.84 23.51 -19.84
N PHE A 1192 -8.85 23.42 -20.74
CA PHE A 1192 -7.81 24.42 -20.94
C PHE A 1192 -7.73 24.82 -22.43
N PRO A 1193 -7.87 26.13 -22.77
CA PRO A 1193 -8.20 27.24 -21.87
C PRO A 1193 -9.64 27.14 -21.35
N SER A 1194 -9.90 27.68 -20.15
CA SER A 1194 -11.21 27.61 -19.48
C SER A 1194 -12.35 28.36 -20.20
N SER A 1195 -12.02 29.17 -21.20
CA SER A 1195 -12.95 29.83 -22.12
C SER A 1195 -13.50 28.90 -23.21
N PHE A 1196 -12.86 27.75 -23.46
CA PHE A 1196 -13.29 26.81 -24.47
C PHE A 1196 -14.45 25.94 -23.96
N THR A 1197 -15.44 25.67 -24.81
CA THR A 1197 -16.64 24.90 -24.43
C THR A 1197 -16.79 23.66 -25.28
N LEU A 1198 -17.01 22.52 -24.64
CA LEU A 1198 -17.21 21.22 -25.28
C LEU A 1198 -18.70 20.83 -25.18
N PRO A 1199 -19.43 20.71 -26.30
CA PRO A 1199 -20.87 20.41 -26.27
C PRO A 1199 -21.25 19.10 -25.57
N TRP A 1200 -20.35 18.12 -25.58
CA TRP A 1200 -20.56 16.78 -25.04
C TRP A 1200 -20.14 16.59 -23.57
N LEU A 1201 -19.59 17.63 -22.92
CA LEU A 1201 -19.14 17.58 -21.51
C LEU A 1201 -20.15 18.20 -20.53
N ARG A 1202 -21.44 18.32 -20.93
CA ARG A 1202 -22.50 18.96 -20.14
C ARG A 1202 -23.35 17.96 -19.35
#